data_AF-J8AKK1-F1
#
_entry.id   AF-J8AKK1-F1
#
_cell.length_a   1.000
_cell.length_b   1.000
_cell.length_c   1.000
_cell.angle_alpha   90.00
_cell.angle_beta   90.00
_cell.angle_gamma   90.00
#
_symmetry.space_group_name_H-M   'P 1'
#
loop_
_entity.id
_entity.type
_entity.pdbx_description
1 polymer ?
#
loop_
_entity_poly.entity_id
_entity_poly.type
_entity_poly.pdbx_seq_one_letter_code
_entity_poly.pdbx_strand_id
1 'polypeptide(L)'
;MNWYEMRAHEVEERTNTNVEVGLTEQEAEGRLKKFGTNELQEAKRPSALMVFLAQFKDFMVLVLFGATIISAFLGEYIDSIAIVAIVIINGVLGFFQERKAEKSLEALKELAAPQVTVLRNGKWIKAPSKALVLGDIIKFSSGDRIGADVRLVESSSLYIEESALTGESLPVQKKVEALQGQDVSIGDQKNMAFMGTMITRGAGTGVVVATGMNTAMGQIANMLQNAVQMETPLQRRLEQLGKILIIVALILTALVVLAGVYQGNEVYHMFLAGVSLAVAAIPEGLPAIVTVALSLGVQRMIKKRAIVRKLPAVETLGCASVICSDKTGTMTQNKMMVTHMWSGGELWKVTGQGYEPAGSFMKGEEVIDPTKTKSLYQLLTFGCLCNNANVIQKKKTYVLDGDPTEGALVAAAMKAGISREALKGKFEVIREFPFDSTRKMMSVIVRDREGKKFVITKGAPDVLLQMSQTILWGNKQQPLSEMYRKEVQAAIHSLGSQALRTIAVAFKPLKATDSIEHEREVEQDFMLVGIQGMIDPPRPEVAQAVKECKEAGIRTVMITGDHKVTAMAIAEQLGVLPAGGRVVEGVELANMDVEGLEDIVEDTYVFARVSPEHKLKIVKALQNKGHIVAMTGDGVNDAPAIKTADIGIAMGITGTDVAKEASSLVLLDDNFATIKSAIKEGRNIYENIRKFIRYLLASNVGEILVMLFAMLLALPLPMVPIQILWVNLVTDGLPAMALGLDKAEGDVMKRTPRHPKEGVFARGLAWKIISRGFLIGAVTLVAFIIAFNQHPNELKYAQTVAFATLVLAQLIHVFDCRSEHSIFHRNPFGNIYLVGAVIISLLLMLVVIYYPPLQPIFSTMPIQARDWLLIGGLSSIPTFLLVGSLLTRKKEKKKKPLLYKKGLNLK
;
A
#
# COMPACT_ATOMS: atom_id res chain seq x y z
N MET A 1 -11.36 17.03 -27.31
CA MET A 1 -12.46 16.88 -28.30
C MET A 1 -13.37 15.80 -27.78
N ASN A 2 -14.68 16.06 -27.73
CA ASN A 2 -15.66 15.16 -27.13
C ASN A 2 -16.22 14.22 -28.20
N TRP A 3 -15.53 13.11 -28.47
CA TRP A 3 -15.96 12.12 -29.47
C TRP A 3 -17.33 11.50 -29.16
N TYR A 4 -17.73 11.46 -27.89
CA TYR A 4 -19.03 10.94 -27.45
C TYR A 4 -20.23 11.81 -27.91
N GLU A 5 -20.01 13.07 -28.27
CA GLU A 5 -21.06 13.97 -28.78
C GLU A 5 -21.32 13.77 -30.29
N MET A 6 -20.39 13.10 -30.97
CA MET A 6 -20.43 12.98 -32.43
C MET A 6 -21.24 11.76 -32.89
N ARG A 7 -21.91 11.91 -34.02
CA ARG A 7 -22.52 10.80 -34.77
C ARG A 7 -21.44 10.03 -35.55
N ALA A 8 -21.73 8.79 -35.94
CA ALA A 8 -20.78 7.94 -36.65
C ALA A 8 -20.17 8.63 -37.90
N HIS A 9 -21.01 9.27 -38.73
CA HIS A 9 -20.54 9.98 -39.94
C HIS A 9 -19.58 11.15 -39.64
N GLU A 10 -19.81 11.90 -38.55
CA GLU A 10 -18.93 13.01 -38.13
C GLU A 10 -17.56 12.48 -37.67
N VAL A 11 -17.54 11.29 -37.05
CA VAL A 11 -16.29 10.63 -36.66
C VAL A 11 -15.55 10.12 -37.89
N GLU A 12 -16.24 9.61 -38.91
CA GLU A 12 -15.64 9.21 -40.19
C GLU A 12 -14.96 10.37 -40.90
N GLU A 13 -15.65 11.50 -41.05
CA GLU A 13 -15.08 12.71 -41.67
C GLU A 13 -13.87 13.23 -40.90
N ARG A 14 -13.98 13.26 -39.57
CA ARG A 14 -12.95 13.85 -38.70
C ARG A 14 -11.72 12.96 -38.53
N THR A 15 -11.88 11.64 -38.62
CA THR A 15 -10.77 10.69 -38.61
C THR A 15 -10.28 10.33 -40.03
N ASN A 16 -10.95 10.86 -41.06
CA ASN A 16 -10.72 10.60 -42.47
C ASN A 16 -10.61 9.08 -42.73
N THR A 17 -11.67 8.35 -42.35
CA THR A 17 -11.80 6.89 -42.51
C THR A 17 -13.15 6.55 -43.11
N ASN A 18 -13.32 5.33 -43.62
CA ASN A 18 -14.56 4.83 -44.19
C ASN A 18 -14.98 3.56 -43.44
N VAL A 19 -16.17 3.54 -42.83
CA VAL A 19 -16.59 2.40 -41.97
C VAL A 19 -16.76 1.07 -42.71
N GLU A 20 -17.05 1.09 -44.01
CA GLU A 20 -17.29 -0.12 -44.80
C GLU A 20 -16.00 -0.78 -45.32
N VAL A 21 -14.98 0.02 -45.64
CA VAL A 21 -13.74 -0.44 -46.28
C VAL A 21 -12.54 -0.37 -45.33
N GLY A 22 -12.59 0.49 -44.32
CA GLY A 22 -11.48 0.82 -43.44
C GLY A 22 -10.31 1.51 -44.12
N LEU A 23 -9.23 1.71 -43.37
CA LEU A 23 -8.04 2.38 -43.87
C LEU A 23 -7.29 1.52 -44.89
N THR A 24 -6.59 2.18 -45.81
CA THR A 24 -5.61 1.45 -46.64
C THR A 24 -4.36 1.11 -45.81
N GLU A 25 -3.65 0.06 -46.21
CA GLU A 25 -2.44 -0.36 -45.49
C GLU A 25 -1.32 0.70 -45.56
N GLN A 26 -1.22 1.42 -46.69
CA GLN A 26 -0.30 2.55 -46.83
C GLN A 26 -0.64 3.72 -45.91
N GLU A 27 -1.92 4.06 -45.76
CA GLU A 27 -2.35 5.11 -44.83
C GLU A 27 -2.11 4.70 -43.38
N ALA A 28 -2.40 3.44 -43.03
CA ALA A 28 -2.15 2.93 -41.69
C ALA A 28 -0.66 2.99 -41.35
N GLU A 29 0.23 2.58 -42.26
CA GLU A 29 1.67 2.63 -42.06
C GLU A 29 2.19 4.09 -42.00
N GLY A 30 1.64 4.98 -42.83
CA GLY A 30 1.94 6.42 -42.80
C GLY A 30 1.53 7.08 -41.49
N ARG A 31 0.33 6.76 -40.97
CA ARG A 31 -0.15 7.23 -39.66
C ARG A 31 0.70 6.65 -38.53
N LEU A 32 1.10 5.37 -38.60
CA LEU A 32 1.95 4.73 -37.60
C LEU A 32 3.32 5.41 -37.51
N LYS A 33 3.93 5.75 -38.67
CA LYS A 33 5.19 6.50 -38.72
C LYS A 33 5.07 7.92 -38.16
N LYS A 34 3.92 8.57 -38.36
CA LYS A 34 3.67 9.96 -37.92
C LYS A 34 3.31 10.07 -36.43
N PHE A 35 2.46 9.18 -35.93
CA PHE A 35 1.88 9.26 -34.59
C PHE A 35 2.48 8.28 -33.59
N GLY A 36 3.29 7.32 -34.06
CA GLY A 36 3.91 6.29 -33.22
C GLY A 36 3.02 5.08 -32.99
N THR A 37 3.54 4.08 -32.28
CA THR A 37 2.82 2.86 -31.92
C THR A 37 1.76 3.13 -30.86
N ASN A 38 0.71 2.31 -30.87
CA ASN A 38 -0.31 2.31 -29.82
C ASN A 38 0.22 1.60 -28.56
N GLU A 39 1.13 2.28 -27.86
CA GLU A 39 1.75 1.83 -26.63
C GLU A 39 1.80 2.97 -25.61
N LEU A 40 1.71 2.61 -24.34
CA LEU A 40 2.00 3.54 -23.26
C LEU A 40 3.52 3.78 -23.25
N GLN A 41 3.95 5.03 -23.35
CA GLN A 41 5.36 5.36 -23.32
C GLN A 41 5.92 4.99 -21.93
N GLU A 42 7.07 4.30 -21.87
CA GLU A 42 7.77 4.09 -20.59
C GLU A 42 8.70 5.26 -20.29
N ALA A 43 8.82 5.60 -19.00
CA ALA A 43 9.89 6.50 -18.56
C ALA A 43 11.26 5.87 -18.88
N LYS A 44 12.18 6.66 -19.46
CA LYS A 44 13.52 6.20 -19.81
C LYS A 44 14.23 5.66 -18.55
N ARG A 45 14.53 4.36 -18.53
CA ARG A 45 15.25 3.74 -17.43
C ARG A 45 16.73 4.15 -17.46
N PRO A 46 17.37 4.37 -16.29
CA PRO A 46 18.81 4.55 -16.24
C PRO A 46 19.49 3.27 -16.73
N SER A 47 20.57 3.41 -17.52
CA SER A 47 21.33 2.25 -17.99
C SER A 47 22.01 1.55 -16.81
N ALA A 48 22.31 0.24 -16.93
CA ALA A 48 23.00 -0.49 -15.87
C ALA A 48 24.34 0.15 -15.48
N LEU A 49 25.04 0.74 -16.45
CA LEU A 49 26.26 1.51 -16.19
C LEU A 49 25.97 2.78 -15.38
N MET A 50 24.88 3.47 -15.67
CA MET A 50 24.48 4.67 -14.95
C MET A 50 24.04 4.37 -13.51
N VAL A 51 23.36 3.23 -13.28
CA VAL A 51 23.02 2.74 -11.94
C VAL A 51 24.30 2.38 -11.15
N PHE A 52 25.26 1.73 -11.80
CA PHE A 52 26.56 1.44 -11.18
C PHE A 52 27.32 2.72 -10.82
N LEU A 53 27.44 3.66 -11.77
CA LEU A 53 28.11 4.95 -11.55
C LEU A 53 27.40 5.81 -10.50
N ALA A 54 26.08 5.67 -10.33
CA ALA A 54 25.34 6.38 -9.29
C ALA A 54 25.78 5.98 -7.87
N GLN A 55 26.25 4.74 -7.65
CA GLN A 55 26.77 4.31 -6.35
C GLN A 55 27.99 5.12 -5.89
N PHE A 56 28.74 5.72 -6.82
CA PHE A 56 29.94 6.51 -6.53
C PHE A 56 29.66 8.02 -6.43
N LYS A 57 28.42 8.46 -6.66
CA LYS A 57 28.03 9.87 -6.53
C LYS A 57 27.72 10.28 -5.08
N ASP A 58 27.61 9.32 -4.18
CA ASP A 58 27.37 9.58 -2.77
C ASP A 58 28.48 10.46 -2.19
N PHE A 59 28.10 11.47 -1.40
CA PHE A 59 29.02 12.45 -0.85
C PHE A 59 30.10 11.81 0.02
N MET A 60 29.78 10.75 0.77
CA MET A 60 30.75 10.04 1.62
C MET A 60 31.78 9.30 0.77
N VAL A 61 31.36 8.70 -0.34
CA VAL A 61 32.25 8.02 -1.29
C VAL A 61 33.19 9.01 -1.97
N LEU A 62 32.70 10.19 -2.34
CA LEU A 62 33.53 11.26 -2.91
C LEU A 62 34.61 11.75 -1.92
N VAL A 63 34.29 11.83 -0.63
CA VAL A 63 35.26 12.17 0.42
C VAL A 63 36.32 11.07 0.57
N LEU A 64 35.94 9.79 0.51
CA LEU A 64 36.90 8.68 0.53
C LEU A 64 37.82 8.68 -0.69
N PHE A 65 37.31 9.00 -1.88
CA PHE A 65 38.15 9.19 -3.07
C PHE A 65 39.14 10.35 -2.89
N GLY A 66 38.70 11.45 -2.28
CA GLY A 66 39.58 12.55 -1.90
C GLY A 66 40.70 12.10 -0.94
N ALA A 67 40.35 11.39 0.13
CA ALA A 67 41.30 10.85 1.10
C ALA A 67 42.29 9.85 0.47
N THR A 68 41.81 9.00 -0.45
CA THR A 68 42.64 8.06 -1.22
C THR A 68 43.67 8.79 -2.07
N ILE A 69 43.25 9.80 -2.84
CA ILE A 69 44.16 10.56 -3.71
C ILE A 69 45.24 11.22 -2.86
N ILE A 70 44.84 11.84 -1.75
CA ILE A 70 45.76 12.47 -0.80
C ILE A 70 46.75 11.45 -0.22
N SER A 71 46.27 10.30 0.27
CA SER A 71 47.10 9.23 0.84
C SER A 71 48.10 8.65 -0.18
N ALA A 72 47.67 8.49 -1.44
CA ALA A 72 48.52 7.99 -2.51
C ALA A 72 49.64 8.99 -2.87
N PHE A 73 49.34 10.30 -2.88
CA PHE A 73 50.37 11.33 -3.09
C PHE A 73 51.41 11.38 -1.96
N LEU A 74 51.05 10.95 -0.75
CA LEU A 74 51.95 10.90 0.40
C LEU A 74 52.83 9.64 0.41
N GLY A 75 52.52 8.62 -0.39
CA GLY A 75 53.28 7.37 -0.45
C GLY A 75 52.75 6.25 0.45
N GLU A 76 51.61 6.45 1.11
CA GLU A 76 50.93 5.43 1.92
C GLU A 76 50.07 4.52 1.03
N TYR A 77 50.74 3.70 0.22
CA TYR A 77 50.08 2.85 -0.77
C TYR A 77 49.16 1.79 -0.14
N ILE A 78 49.52 1.27 1.05
CA ILE A 78 48.73 0.23 1.73
C ILE A 78 47.36 0.78 2.13
N ASP A 79 47.32 1.95 2.78
CA ASP A 79 46.09 2.61 3.20
C ASP A 79 45.25 3.05 2.00
N SER A 80 45.89 3.58 0.96
CA SER A 80 45.21 3.98 -0.28
C SER A 80 44.54 2.81 -1.00
N ILE A 81 45.24 1.67 -1.14
CA ILE A 81 44.70 0.46 -1.75
C ILE A 81 43.54 -0.10 -0.92
N ALA A 82 43.67 -0.08 0.42
CA ALA A 82 42.62 -0.55 1.32
C ALA A 82 41.32 0.27 1.15
N ILE A 83 41.42 1.60 1.12
CA ILE A 83 40.25 2.49 0.93
C ILE A 83 39.59 2.24 -0.43
N VAL A 84 40.38 2.14 -1.52
CA VAL A 84 39.86 1.86 -2.87
C VAL A 84 39.13 0.52 -2.92
N ALA A 85 39.72 -0.53 -2.34
CA ALA A 85 39.12 -1.86 -2.31
C ALA A 85 37.74 -1.82 -1.62
N ILE A 86 37.62 -1.10 -0.51
CA ILE A 86 36.36 -0.94 0.23
C ILE A 86 35.32 -0.20 -0.61
N VAL A 87 35.69 0.92 -1.25
CA VAL A 87 34.78 1.69 -2.11
C VAL A 87 34.26 0.85 -3.28
N ILE A 88 35.13 0.04 -3.91
CA ILE A 88 34.74 -0.86 -5.00
C ILE A 88 33.80 -1.97 -4.49
N ILE A 89 34.14 -2.63 -3.38
CA ILE A 89 33.30 -3.68 -2.78
C ILE A 89 31.91 -3.12 -2.45
N ASN A 90 31.84 -1.94 -1.83
CA ASN A 90 30.57 -1.28 -1.51
C ASN A 90 29.78 -0.92 -2.77
N GLY A 91 30.41 -0.37 -3.81
CA GLY A 91 29.75 -0.06 -5.09
C GLY A 91 29.22 -1.31 -5.81
N VAL A 92 29.97 -2.42 -5.79
CA VAL A 92 29.54 -3.71 -6.35
C VAL A 92 28.38 -4.28 -5.56
N LEU A 93 28.46 -4.29 -4.22
CA LEU A 93 27.37 -4.75 -3.36
C LEU A 93 26.10 -3.91 -3.58
N GLY A 94 26.22 -2.58 -3.64
CA GLY A 94 25.09 -1.67 -3.92
C GLY A 94 24.45 -1.95 -5.28
N PHE A 95 25.25 -2.07 -6.34
CA PHE A 95 24.75 -2.39 -7.68
C PHE A 95 24.04 -3.74 -7.76
N PHE A 96 24.60 -4.79 -7.15
CA PHE A 96 23.95 -6.11 -7.13
C PHE A 96 22.64 -6.10 -6.33
N GLN A 97 22.60 -5.35 -5.21
CA GLN A 97 21.40 -5.22 -4.39
C GLN A 97 20.27 -4.53 -5.18
N GLU A 98 20.58 -3.43 -5.87
CA GLU A 98 19.60 -2.66 -6.64
C GLU A 98 19.06 -3.46 -7.83
N ARG A 99 19.94 -4.14 -8.57
CA ARG A 99 19.55 -4.94 -9.75
C ARG A 99 18.74 -6.20 -9.41
N LYS A 100 18.96 -6.80 -8.23
CA LYS A 100 18.19 -7.97 -7.79
C LYS A 100 16.74 -7.60 -7.46
N ALA A 101 16.51 -6.40 -6.92
CA ALA A 101 15.16 -5.90 -6.64
C ALA A 101 14.37 -5.64 -7.94
N GLU A 102 15.03 -5.16 -8.99
CA GLU A 102 14.40 -4.88 -10.29
C GLU A 102 14.06 -6.16 -11.09
N LYS A 103 14.99 -7.12 -11.17
CA LYS A 103 14.80 -8.34 -11.99
C LYS A 103 13.62 -9.22 -11.57
N SER A 104 13.23 -9.21 -10.29
CA SER A 104 12.09 -9.99 -9.81
C SER A 104 10.73 -9.46 -10.28
N LEU A 105 10.66 -8.20 -10.74
CA LEU A 105 9.45 -7.60 -11.30
C LEU A 105 9.34 -7.76 -12.83
N GLU A 106 10.45 -8.00 -13.52
CA GLU A 106 10.55 -7.97 -14.98
C GLU A 106 10.11 -9.29 -15.64
N ALA A 107 10.39 -10.44 -15.01
CA ALA A 107 10.06 -11.77 -15.55
C ALA A 107 8.55 -12.08 -15.67
N LEU A 108 7.67 -11.21 -15.17
CA LEU A 108 6.22 -11.37 -15.21
C LEU A 108 5.51 -10.59 -16.33
N LYS A 109 6.18 -9.62 -16.99
CA LYS A 109 5.50 -8.64 -17.86
C LYS A 109 5.55 -8.92 -19.37
N GLU A 110 6.49 -9.72 -19.88
CA GLU A 110 6.68 -9.87 -21.33
C GLU A 110 5.72 -10.86 -22.04
N LEU A 111 4.80 -11.53 -21.32
CA LEU A 111 4.05 -12.67 -21.86
C LEU A 111 2.60 -12.39 -22.31
N ALA A 112 2.14 -11.12 -22.44
CA ALA A 112 0.69 -10.85 -22.63
C ALA A 112 0.33 -9.65 -23.53
N ALA A 113 0.88 -9.50 -24.73
CA ALA A 113 0.43 -8.47 -25.67
C ALA A 113 -0.87 -8.89 -26.41
N PRO A 114 -1.99 -8.15 -26.27
CA PRO A 114 -3.27 -8.51 -26.89
C PRO A 114 -3.29 -8.29 -28.42
N GLN A 115 -3.91 -9.23 -29.13
CA GLN A 115 -4.20 -9.18 -30.57
C GLN A 115 -5.60 -8.58 -30.80
N VAL A 116 -5.77 -7.81 -31.88
CA VAL A 116 -7.03 -7.14 -32.24
C VAL A 116 -7.38 -7.41 -33.70
N THR A 117 -8.67 -7.40 -34.02
CA THR A 117 -9.15 -7.58 -35.39
C THR A 117 -9.52 -6.23 -35.99
N VAL A 118 -8.84 -5.82 -37.05
CA VAL A 118 -8.95 -4.50 -37.71
C VAL A 118 -9.40 -4.66 -39.16
N LEU A 119 -10.21 -3.72 -39.67
CA LEU A 119 -10.63 -3.65 -41.06
C LEU A 119 -9.68 -2.75 -41.85
N ARG A 120 -8.98 -3.32 -42.83
CA ARG A 120 -8.11 -2.58 -43.75
C ARG A 120 -8.26 -3.12 -45.17
N ASN A 121 -8.23 -2.26 -46.18
CA ASN A 121 -8.43 -2.64 -47.58
C ASN A 121 -9.70 -3.51 -47.81
N GLY A 122 -10.78 -3.26 -47.08
CA GLY A 122 -12.04 -4.03 -47.13
C GLY A 122 -11.96 -5.43 -46.53
N LYS A 123 -10.88 -5.80 -45.83
CA LYS A 123 -10.68 -7.13 -45.24
C LYS A 123 -10.40 -7.05 -43.74
N TRP A 124 -11.02 -7.95 -42.99
CA TRP A 124 -10.74 -8.13 -41.57
C TRP A 124 -9.45 -8.91 -41.38
N ILE A 125 -8.45 -8.28 -40.79
CA ILE A 125 -7.15 -8.87 -40.48
C ILE A 125 -6.87 -8.82 -38.98
N LYS A 126 -6.11 -9.80 -38.46
CA LYS A 126 -5.61 -9.73 -37.08
C LYS A 126 -4.29 -8.98 -37.07
N ALA A 127 -4.21 -7.97 -36.20
CA ALA A 127 -3.01 -7.17 -36.00
C ALA A 127 -2.67 -7.09 -34.50
N PRO A 128 -1.40 -6.94 -34.14
CA PRO A 128 -1.03 -6.57 -32.78
C PRO A 128 -1.67 -5.23 -32.39
N SER A 129 -2.15 -5.10 -31.16
CA SER A 129 -2.72 -3.84 -30.65
C SER A 129 -1.80 -2.63 -30.82
N LYS A 130 -0.48 -2.85 -30.75
CA LYS A 130 0.58 -1.84 -30.97
C LYS A 130 0.54 -1.19 -32.36
N ALA A 131 -0.01 -1.88 -33.36
CA ALA A 131 -0.09 -1.43 -34.75
C ALA A 131 -1.38 -0.67 -35.09
N LEU A 132 -2.28 -0.46 -34.11
CA LEU A 132 -3.48 0.35 -34.30
C LEU A 132 -3.12 1.83 -34.45
N VAL A 133 -3.84 2.52 -35.33
CA VAL A 133 -3.71 3.95 -35.56
C VAL A 133 -5.07 4.64 -35.48
N LEU A 134 -5.05 5.96 -35.30
CA LEU A 134 -6.28 6.77 -35.31
C LEU A 134 -7.02 6.62 -36.65
N GLY A 135 -8.31 6.32 -36.59
CA GLY A 135 -9.18 6.04 -37.73
C GLY A 135 -9.27 4.57 -38.15
N ASP A 136 -8.48 3.66 -37.57
CA ASP A 136 -8.67 2.21 -37.78
C ASP A 136 -10.06 1.81 -37.29
N ILE A 137 -10.68 0.83 -37.96
CA ILE A 137 -11.94 0.24 -37.51
C ILE A 137 -11.63 -1.12 -36.93
N ILE A 138 -12.05 -1.32 -35.70
CA ILE A 138 -11.87 -2.60 -35.03
C ILE A 138 -13.22 -3.24 -34.76
N LYS A 139 -13.25 -4.56 -34.85
CA LYS A 139 -14.36 -5.38 -34.36
C LYS A 139 -13.91 -6.18 -33.16
N PHE A 140 -14.85 -6.39 -32.27
CA PHE A 140 -14.61 -7.08 -31.03
C PHE A 140 -15.86 -7.80 -30.56
N SER A 141 -15.64 -8.87 -29.83
CA SER A 141 -16.65 -9.83 -29.40
C SER A 141 -16.42 -10.25 -27.95
N SER A 142 -17.38 -10.97 -27.39
CA SER A 142 -17.32 -11.47 -26.02
C SER A 142 -15.99 -12.15 -25.70
N GLY A 143 -15.31 -11.67 -24.64
CA GLY A 143 -14.01 -12.14 -24.19
C GLY A 143 -12.81 -11.33 -24.72
N ASP A 144 -13.00 -10.48 -25.73
CA ASP A 144 -11.94 -9.61 -26.23
C ASP A 144 -11.66 -8.43 -25.28
N ARG A 145 -10.42 -7.96 -25.30
CA ARG A 145 -10.04 -6.68 -24.69
C ARG A 145 -9.99 -5.59 -25.75
N ILE A 146 -10.47 -4.40 -25.38
CA ILE A 146 -10.43 -3.23 -26.24
C ILE A 146 -8.99 -2.72 -26.35
N GLY A 147 -8.46 -2.63 -27.58
CA GLY A 147 -7.05 -2.34 -27.85
C GLY A 147 -6.65 -0.86 -27.86
N ALA A 148 -7.63 0.05 -27.99
CA ALA A 148 -7.45 1.50 -28.07
C ALA A 148 -8.77 2.18 -27.67
N ASP A 149 -8.84 3.52 -27.52
CA ASP A 149 -10.13 4.16 -27.29
C ASP A 149 -10.92 4.27 -28.60
N VAL A 150 -12.18 3.86 -28.56
CA VAL A 150 -13.02 3.64 -29.73
C VAL A 150 -14.37 4.32 -29.58
N ARG A 151 -14.83 4.97 -30.65
CA ARG A 151 -16.22 5.39 -30.81
C ARG A 151 -17.02 4.26 -31.48
N LEU A 152 -18.08 3.80 -30.83
CA LEU A 152 -18.92 2.72 -31.32
C LEU A 152 -19.74 3.12 -32.54
N VAL A 153 -19.72 2.30 -33.58
CA VAL A 153 -20.53 2.49 -34.80
C VAL A 153 -21.61 1.42 -34.89
N GLU A 154 -21.32 0.21 -34.43
CA GLU A 154 -22.30 -0.89 -34.35
C GLU A 154 -22.22 -1.56 -32.99
N SER A 155 -23.37 -1.93 -32.43
CA SER A 155 -23.45 -2.70 -31.20
C SER A 155 -24.58 -3.71 -31.25
N SER A 156 -24.30 -4.96 -30.92
CA SER A 156 -25.31 -6.02 -30.77
C SER A 156 -25.22 -6.59 -29.35
N SER A 157 -26.18 -6.18 -28.50
CA SER A 157 -26.24 -6.57 -27.09
C SER A 157 -24.90 -6.44 -26.36
N LEU A 158 -24.17 -5.35 -26.62
CA LEU A 158 -22.80 -5.15 -26.19
C LEU A 158 -22.76 -4.68 -24.72
N TYR A 159 -22.05 -5.45 -23.88
CA TYR A 159 -21.73 -5.12 -22.50
C TYR A 159 -20.22 -5.14 -22.31
N ILE A 160 -19.70 -4.06 -21.73
CA ILE A 160 -18.26 -3.91 -21.47
C ILE A 160 -18.06 -3.74 -19.97
N GLU A 161 -17.15 -4.52 -19.40
CA GLU A 161 -16.67 -4.39 -18.03
C GLU A 161 -15.57 -3.33 -18.01
N GLU A 162 -15.90 -2.18 -17.42
CA GLU A 162 -15.07 -0.98 -17.39
C GLU A 162 -14.52 -0.70 -15.99
N SER A 163 -14.50 -1.69 -15.09
CA SER A 163 -14.04 -1.51 -13.70
C SER A 163 -12.59 -1.06 -13.64
N ALA A 164 -11.79 -1.43 -14.65
CA ALA A 164 -10.44 -0.92 -14.81
C ALA A 164 -10.45 0.62 -14.77
N LEU A 165 -11.23 1.28 -15.61
CA LEU A 165 -11.25 2.74 -15.76
C LEU A 165 -12.29 3.47 -14.92
N THR A 166 -13.32 2.80 -14.42
CA THR A 166 -14.43 3.44 -13.69
C THR A 166 -14.45 3.04 -12.22
N GLY A 167 -13.86 1.89 -11.86
CA GLY A 167 -14.02 1.26 -10.55
C GLY A 167 -15.37 0.57 -10.37
N GLU A 168 -16.30 0.70 -11.32
CA GLU A 168 -17.60 0.04 -11.25
C GLU A 168 -17.50 -1.40 -11.77
N SER A 169 -17.80 -2.37 -10.92
CA SER A 169 -17.71 -3.80 -11.28
C SER A 169 -18.84 -4.29 -12.20
N LEU A 170 -19.85 -3.45 -12.45
CA LEU A 170 -21.00 -3.80 -13.28
C LEU A 170 -20.70 -3.55 -14.76
N PRO A 171 -20.90 -4.55 -15.64
CA PRO A 171 -20.77 -4.33 -17.07
C PRO A 171 -21.78 -3.30 -17.58
N VAL A 172 -21.29 -2.30 -18.29
CA VAL A 172 -22.10 -1.21 -18.84
C VAL A 172 -22.64 -1.62 -20.20
N GLN A 173 -23.96 -1.52 -20.38
CA GLN A 173 -24.58 -1.68 -21.69
C GLN A 173 -24.20 -0.50 -22.59
N LYS A 174 -23.67 -0.82 -23.76
CA LYS A 174 -23.23 0.16 -24.75
C LYS A 174 -24.30 0.48 -25.79
N LYS A 175 -24.19 1.67 -26.37
CA LYS A 175 -25.12 2.27 -27.34
C LYS A 175 -24.36 2.96 -28.47
N VAL A 176 -25.00 3.28 -29.57
CA VAL A 176 -24.34 3.90 -30.74
C VAL A 176 -24.66 5.39 -30.85
N GLU A 177 -25.79 5.82 -30.29
CA GLU A 177 -26.29 7.18 -30.42
C GLU A 177 -25.34 8.21 -29.80
N ALA A 178 -25.31 9.42 -30.36
CA ALA A 178 -24.59 10.55 -29.80
C ALA A 178 -25.18 10.94 -28.42
N LEU A 179 -24.32 11.26 -27.47
CA LEU A 179 -24.73 11.67 -26.13
C LEU A 179 -24.78 13.20 -26.04
N GLN A 180 -25.75 13.73 -25.29
CA GLN A 180 -25.89 15.16 -25.03
C GLN A 180 -25.63 15.44 -23.55
N GLY A 181 -24.77 16.42 -23.25
CA GLY A 181 -24.44 16.86 -21.89
C GLY A 181 -23.07 17.53 -21.81
N GLN A 182 -22.91 18.52 -20.94
CA GLN A 182 -21.60 19.06 -20.58
C GLN A 182 -20.95 18.14 -19.54
N ASP A 183 -19.65 17.84 -19.72
CA ASP A 183 -18.82 17.05 -18.79
C ASP A 183 -19.38 15.66 -18.40
N VAL A 184 -19.75 14.86 -19.41
CA VAL A 184 -20.16 13.47 -19.20
C VAL A 184 -18.97 12.65 -18.69
N SER A 185 -19.11 12.08 -17.49
CA SER A 185 -18.07 11.25 -16.86
C SER A 185 -17.69 10.06 -17.76
N ILE A 186 -16.44 9.58 -17.67
CA ILE A 186 -15.95 8.47 -18.51
C ILE A 186 -16.87 7.23 -18.42
N GLY A 187 -17.39 6.90 -17.22
CA GLY A 187 -18.30 5.77 -17.04
C GLY A 187 -19.68 5.96 -17.67
N ASP A 188 -20.11 7.20 -17.86
CA ASP A 188 -21.39 7.55 -18.49
C ASP A 188 -21.30 7.65 -20.02
N GLN A 189 -20.10 7.59 -20.61
CA GLN A 189 -19.88 7.59 -22.05
C GLN A 189 -20.21 6.22 -22.67
N LYS A 190 -21.51 5.88 -22.68
CA LYS A 190 -22.05 4.58 -23.14
C LYS A 190 -21.85 4.30 -24.63
N ASN A 191 -21.42 5.29 -25.41
CA ASN A 191 -21.15 5.17 -26.83
C ASN A 191 -19.66 5.11 -27.19
N MET A 192 -18.82 5.04 -26.16
CA MET A 192 -17.38 4.85 -26.23
C MET A 192 -17.00 3.47 -25.65
N ALA A 193 -15.90 2.91 -26.14
CA ALA A 193 -15.23 1.77 -25.56
C ALA A 193 -13.75 2.12 -25.34
N PHE A 194 -13.21 1.82 -24.16
CA PHE A 194 -11.92 2.35 -23.75
C PHE A 194 -10.81 1.29 -23.71
N MET A 195 -9.57 1.71 -24.00
CA MET A 195 -8.40 0.83 -24.00
C MET A 195 -8.27 0.07 -22.67
N GLY A 196 -8.10 -1.26 -22.76
CA GLY A 196 -7.86 -2.14 -21.61
C GLY A 196 -9.10 -2.73 -20.95
N THR A 197 -10.30 -2.26 -21.28
CA THR A 197 -11.58 -2.83 -20.79
C THR A 197 -11.92 -4.14 -21.50
N MET A 198 -12.77 -4.97 -20.88
CA MET A 198 -13.10 -6.30 -21.38
C MET A 198 -14.56 -6.40 -21.80
N ILE A 199 -14.83 -7.08 -22.91
CA ILE A 199 -16.20 -7.33 -23.35
C ILE A 199 -16.72 -8.56 -22.65
N THR A 200 -17.81 -8.40 -21.90
CA THR A 200 -18.44 -9.50 -21.16
C THR A 200 -19.51 -10.21 -21.98
N ARG A 201 -20.22 -9.48 -22.84
CA ARG A 201 -21.29 -10.04 -23.69
C ARG A 201 -21.48 -9.20 -24.95
N GLY A 202 -21.90 -9.86 -26.03
CA GLY A 202 -22.26 -9.23 -27.29
C GLY A 202 -21.06 -9.01 -28.22
N ALA A 203 -21.28 -8.19 -29.24
CA ALA A 203 -20.27 -7.81 -30.21
C ALA A 203 -20.49 -6.37 -30.68
N GLY A 204 -19.45 -5.76 -31.20
CA GLY A 204 -19.55 -4.42 -31.77
C GLY A 204 -18.39 -4.08 -32.69
N THR A 205 -18.57 -2.96 -33.36
CA THR A 205 -17.62 -2.39 -34.32
C THR A 205 -17.45 -0.92 -34.00
N GLY A 206 -16.24 -0.38 -34.11
CA GLY A 206 -16.03 1.04 -33.88
C GLY A 206 -14.72 1.59 -34.41
N VAL A 207 -14.65 2.91 -34.49
CA VAL A 207 -13.52 3.68 -35.01
C VAL A 207 -12.57 4.06 -33.87
N VAL A 208 -11.28 3.79 -34.04
CA VAL A 208 -10.23 4.19 -33.10
C VAL A 208 -10.08 5.72 -33.11
N VAL A 209 -10.31 6.35 -31.96
CA VAL A 209 -10.28 7.82 -31.80
C VAL A 209 -9.11 8.30 -30.95
N ALA A 210 -8.47 7.42 -30.17
CA ALA A 210 -7.21 7.72 -29.50
C ALA A 210 -6.35 6.46 -29.34
N THR A 211 -5.02 6.64 -29.40
CA THR A 211 -4.01 5.58 -29.25
C THR A 211 -2.92 6.02 -28.26
N GLY A 212 -2.23 5.05 -27.66
CA GLY A 212 -1.09 5.27 -26.75
C GLY A 212 -1.43 6.22 -25.60
N MET A 213 -0.56 7.23 -25.40
CA MET A 213 -0.69 8.22 -24.32
C MET A 213 -1.92 9.14 -24.43
N ASN A 214 -2.57 9.20 -25.60
CA ASN A 214 -3.76 10.05 -25.80
C ASN A 214 -5.08 9.38 -25.36
N THR A 215 -5.07 8.06 -25.11
CA THR A 215 -6.23 7.34 -24.57
C THR A 215 -6.53 7.78 -23.13
N ALA A 216 -7.73 7.50 -22.62
CA ALA A 216 -8.07 7.69 -21.22
C ALA A 216 -7.06 6.98 -20.29
N MET A 217 -6.68 5.75 -20.66
CA MET A 217 -5.65 4.98 -19.96
C MET A 217 -4.27 5.65 -20.02
N GLY A 218 -3.93 6.21 -21.19
CA GLY A 218 -2.69 6.93 -21.44
C GLY A 218 -2.57 8.25 -20.68
N GLN A 219 -3.68 8.99 -20.54
CA GLN A 219 -3.72 10.20 -19.73
C GLN A 219 -3.46 9.87 -18.25
N ILE A 220 -4.05 8.79 -17.73
CA ILE A 220 -3.77 8.31 -16.38
C ILE A 220 -2.30 7.90 -16.25
N ALA A 221 -1.74 7.19 -17.24
CA ALA A 221 -0.33 6.83 -17.27
C ALA A 221 0.58 8.08 -17.26
N ASN A 222 0.21 9.15 -17.98
CA ASN A 222 0.97 10.41 -18.01
C ASN A 222 0.95 11.11 -16.64
N MET A 223 -0.22 11.14 -15.98
CA MET A 223 -0.33 11.66 -14.62
C MET A 223 0.56 10.87 -13.63
N LEU A 224 0.64 9.55 -13.79
CA LEU A 224 1.50 8.69 -12.98
C LEU A 224 3.01 8.91 -13.21
N GLN A 225 3.40 9.30 -14.42
CA GLN A 225 4.80 9.58 -14.77
C GLN A 225 5.26 10.94 -14.28
N ASN A 226 4.38 11.95 -14.33
CA ASN A 226 4.69 13.32 -13.91
C ASN A 226 4.58 13.54 -12.39
N ALA A 227 4.05 12.56 -11.65
CA ALA A 227 4.02 12.61 -10.19
C ALA A 227 5.44 12.49 -9.60
N VAL A 228 5.94 13.58 -9.01
CA VAL A 228 7.26 13.67 -8.39
C VAL A 228 7.37 12.71 -7.21
N GLN A 229 8.34 11.80 -7.23
CA GLN A 229 8.65 10.97 -6.06
C GLN A 229 9.43 11.81 -5.05
N MET A 230 8.87 12.01 -3.86
CA MET A 230 9.59 12.63 -2.75
C MET A 230 10.54 11.62 -2.10
N GLU A 231 11.75 12.08 -1.76
CA GLU A 231 12.69 11.30 -0.94
C GLU A 231 12.08 10.97 0.42
N THR A 232 12.43 9.80 0.97
CA THR A 232 11.86 9.41 2.26
C THR A 232 12.48 10.15 3.44
N PRO A 233 11.75 10.25 4.56
CA PRO A 233 12.28 10.89 5.76
C PRO A 233 13.62 10.30 6.22
N LEU A 234 13.82 8.98 6.22
CA LEU A 234 15.11 8.38 6.64
C LEU A 234 16.23 8.73 5.68
N GLN A 235 16.01 8.67 4.37
CA GLN A 235 17.06 8.98 3.39
C GLN A 235 17.59 10.40 3.60
N ARG A 236 16.69 11.39 3.69
CA ARG A 236 17.04 12.79 3.99
C ARG A 236 17.80 12.92 5.31
N ARG A 237 17.43 12.15 6.33
CA ARG A 237 18.07 12.20 7.65
C ARG A 237 19.44 11.52 7.66
N LEU A 238 19.62 10.41 6.95
CA LEU A 238 20.91 9.73 6.82
C LEU A 238 21.90 10.61 6.06
N GLU A 239 21.46 11.30 5.00
CA GLU A 239 22.31 12.24 4.28
C GLU A 239 22.71 13.45 5.13
N GLN A 240 21.74 14.05 5.86
CA GLN A 240 22.03 15.13 6.81
C GLN A 240 23.00 14.69 7.90
N LEU A 241 22.82 13.48 8.41
CA LEU A 241 23.70 12.87 9.41
C LEU A 241 25.12 12.70 8.86
N GLY A 242 25.27 12.16 7.64
CA GLY A 242 26.56 12.03 6.97
C GLY A 242 27.27 13.38 6.82
N LYS A 243 26.55 14.43 6.39
CA LYS A 243 27.09 15.80 6.29
C LYS A 243 27.57 16.34 7.64
N ILE A 244 26.78 16.17 8.71
CA ILE A 244 27.15 16.62 10.06
C ILE A 244 28.39 15.88 10.55
N LEU A 245 28.44 14.56 10.40
CA LEU A 245 29.59 13.75 10.84
C LEU A 245 30.87 14.17 10.13
N ILE A 246 30.82 14.40 8.82
CA ILE A 246 31.98 14.85 8.05
C ILE A 246 32.45 16.24 8.51
N ILE A 247 31.53 17.18 8.73
CA ILE A 247 31.91 18.53 9.22
C ILE A 247 32.58 18.41 10.59
N VAL A 248 32.01 17.63 11.51
CA VAL A 248 32.60 17.40 12.85
C VAL A 248 33.96 16.72 12.72
N ALA A 249 34.10 15.71 11.86
CA ALA A 249 35.35 15.01 11.60
C ALA A 249 36.43 15.96 11.10
N LEU A 250 36.13 16.81 10.11
CA LEU A 250 37.07 17.78 9.56
C LEU A 250 37.53 18.81 10.61
N ILE A 251 36.60 19.29 11.46
CA ILE A 251 36.95 20.18 12.58
C ILE A 251 37.89 19.50 13.56
N LEU A 252 37.59 18.25 13.95
CA LEU A 252 38.41 17.49 14.89
C LEU A 252 39.77 17.11 14.29
N THR A 253 39.81 16.74 13.02
CA THR A 253 41.04 16.55 12.24
C THR A 253 41.89 17.81 12.24
N ALA A 254 41.32 18.96 11.92
CA ALA A 254 42.06 20.23 11.95
C ALA A 254 42.63 20.51 13.34
N LEU A 255 41.84 20.29 14.41
CA LEU A 255 42.29 20.48 15.79
C LEU A 255 43.46 19.54 16.13
N VAL A 256 43.35 18.26 15.79
CA VAL A 256 44.40 17.26 16.03
C VAL A 256 45.69 17.61 15.26
N VAL A 257 45.58 17.95 13.98
CA VAL A 257 46.74 18.32 13.15
C VAL A 257 47.43 19.56 13.72
N LEU A 258 46.68 20.61 14.04
CA LEU A 258 47.21 21.86 14.58
C LEU A 258 47.86 21.66 15.95
N ALA A 259 47.21 20.90 16.84
CA ALA A 259 47.76 20.57 18.16
C ALA A 259 49.04 19.73 18.05
N GLY A 260 49.05 18.72 17.16
CA GLY A 260 50.21 17.87 16.95
C GLY A 260 51.41 18.62 16.39
N VAL A 261 51.19 19.53 15.43
CA VAL A 261 52.24 20.40 14.88
C VAL A 261 52.74 21.38 15.95
N TYR A 262 51.84 21.96 16.75
CA TYR A 262 52.22 22.83 17.87
C TYR A 262 53.09 22.10 18.92
N GLN A 263 52.85 20.80 19.13
CA GLN A 263 53.65 19.94 20.01
C GLN A 263 55.00 19.52 19.42
N GLY A 264 55.31 19.90 18.16
CA GLY A 264 56.58 19.62 17.51
C GLY A 264 56.61 18.33 16.67
N ASN A 265 55.47 17.68 16.43
CA ASN A 265 55.40 16.55 15.51
C ASN A 265 55.56 17.00 14.05
N GLU A 266 56.13 16.15 13.21
CA GLU A 266 56.28 16.44 11.79
C GLU A 266 54.92 16.67 11.11
N VAL A 267 54.83 17.72 10.29
CA VAL A 267 53.61 18.09 9.56
C VAL A 267 53.10 16.93 8.70
N TYR A 268 54.02 16.16 8.12
CA TYR A 268 53.70 14.98 7.32
C TYR A 268 52.95 13.90 8.13
N HIS A 269 53.50 13.49 9.28
CA HIS A 269 52.88 12.52 10.17
C HIS A 269 51.53 13.01 10.72
N MET A 270 51.44 14.31 11.03
CA MET A 270 50.18 14.87 11.51
C MET A 270 49.11 14.92 10.43
N PHE A 271 49.50 15.24 9.20
CA PHE A 271 48.58 15.25 8.07
C PHE A 271 48.05 13.84 7.76
N LEU A 272 48.91 12.82 7.81
CA LEU A 272 48.48 11.41 7.71
C LEU A 272 47.48 11.04 8.81
N ALA A 273 47.79 11.36 10.07
CA ALA A 273 46.88 11.14 11.20
C ALA A 273 45.52 11.82 10.99
N GLY A 274 45.52 13.01 10.39
CA GLY A 274 44.32 13.75 10.04
C GLY A 274 43.46 13.08 8.97
N VAL A 275 44.09 12.54 7.92
CA VAL A 275 43.41 11.73 6.88
C VAL A 275 42.81 10.47 7.49
N SER A 276 43.57 9.78 8.34
CA SER A 276 43.12 8.58 9.04
C SER A 276 41.91 8.85 9.94
N LEU A 277 41.92 9.97 10.68
CA LEU A 277 40.80 10.38 11.53
C LEU A 277 39.57 10.76 10.70
N ALA A 278 39.77 11.39 9.54
CA ALA A 278 38.67 11.75 8.64
C ALA A 278 37.99 10.50 8.06
N VAL A 279 38.76 9.48 7.66
CA VAL A 279 38.25 8.19 7.18
C VAL A 279 37.52 7.44 8.31
N ALA A 280 38.10 7.40 9.51
CA ALA A 280 37.50 6.78 10.70
C ALA A 280 36.11 7.31 11.06
N ALA A 281 35.83 8.58 10.77
CA ALA A 281 34.56 9.20 11.12
C ALA A 281 33.41 8.85 10.16
N ILE A 282 33.70 8.26 9.00
CA ILE A 282 32.69 7.96 7.98
C ILE A 282 32.00 6.63 8.32
N PRO A 283 30.67 6.60 8.50
CA PRO A 283 29.95 5.37 8.82
C PRO A 283 29.67 4.56 7.53
N GLU A 284 30.72 3.98 6.96
CA GLU A 284 30.73 3.31 5.65
C GLU A 284 29.69 2.19 5.53
N GLY A 285 29.47 1.43 6.62
CA GLY A 285 28.50 0.34 6.65
C GLY A 285 27.03 0.76 6.78
N LEU A 286 26.75 2.02 7.14
CA LEU A 286 25.40 2.44 7.55
C LEU A 286 24.35 2.30 6.43
N PRO A 287 24.59 2.75 5.18
CA PRO A 287 23.61 2.59 4.09
C PRO A 287 23.31 1.12 3.78
N ALA A 288 24.34 0.27 3.77
CA ALA A 288 24.21 -1.16 3.49
C ALA A 288 23.38 -1.87 4.59
N ILE A 289 23.65 -1.57 5.85
CA ILE A 289 22.93 -2.15 7.00
C ILE A 289 21.45 -1.73 7.00
N VAL A 290 21.16 -0.47 6.68
CA VAL A 290 19.78 0.03 6.53
C VAL A 290 19.04 -0.75 5.45
N THR A 291 19.65 -0.93 4.28
CA THR A 291 19.06 -1.69 3.17
C THR A 291 18.78 -3.15 3.53
N VAL A 292 19.69 -3.80 4.24
CA VAL A 292 19.51 -5.18 4.72
C VAL A 292 18.37 -5.26 5.74
N ALA A 293 18.33 -4.35 6.72
CA ALA A 293 17.28 -4.30 7.72
C ALA A 293 15.89 -4.08 7.09
N LEU A 294 15.80 -3.15 6.13
CA LEU A 294 14.57 -2.90 5.36
C LEU A 294 14.17 -4.16 4.56
N SER A 295 15.10 -4.80 3.86
CA SER A 295 14.83 -6.01 3.06
C SER A 295 14.31 -7.18 3.89
N LEU A 296 14.91 -7.40 5.07
CA LEU A 296 14.45 -8.43 6.02
C LEU A 296 13.07 -8.08 6.61
N GLY A 297 12.82 -6.78 6.82
CA GLY A 297 11.51 -6.26 7.16
C GLY A 297 10.44 -6.55 6.11
N VAL A 298 10.76 -6.32 4.83
CA VAL A 298 9.88 -6.66 3.70
C VAL A 298 9.57 -8.15 3.68
N GLN A 299 10.55 -9.03 3.92
CA GLN A 299 10.28 -10.47 4.01
C GLN A 299 9.28 -10.82 5.12
N ARG A 300 9.31 -10.13 6.26
CA ARG A 300 8.31 -10.31 7.34
C ARG A 300 6.94 -9.81 6.92
N MET A 301 6.86 -8.68 6.21
CA MET A 301 5.61 -8.14 5.66
C MET A 301 4.98 -9.08 4.62
N ILE A 302 5.77 -9.70 3.76
CA ILE A 302 5.28 -10.68 2.76
C ILE A 302 4.62 -11.88 3.46
N LYS A 303 5.20 -12.37 4.57
CA LYS A 303 4.57 -13.43 5.40
C LYS A 303 3.24 -13.00 6.02
N LYS A 304 3.02 -11.69 6.14
CA LYS A 304 1.75 -11.07 6.56
C LYS A 304 0.91 -10.62 5.38
N ARG A 305 1.18 -11.09 4.15
CA ARG A 305 0.43 -10.81 2.92
C ARG A 305 0.53 -9.36 2.42
N ALA A 306 1.55 -8.62 2.86
CA ALA A 306 1.85 -7.28 2.36
C ALA A 306 3.16 -7.30 1.53
N ILE A 307 3.06 -7.09 0.22
CA ILE A 307 4.22 -6.95 -0.66
C ILE A 307 4.62 -5.49 -0.74
N VAL A 308 5.89 -5.20 -0.43
CA VAL A 308 6.46 -3.86 -0.60
C VAL A 308 7.17 -3.80 -1.94
N ARG A 309 6.78 -2.86 -2.81
CA ARG A 309 7.41 -2.64 -4.12
C ARG A 309 8.58 -1.65 -4.04
N LYS A 310 8.54 -0.72 -3.08
CA LYS A 310 9.60 0.27 -2.84
C LYS A 310 10.13 0.15 -1.41
N LEU A 311 11.38 -0.27 -1.23
CA LEU A 311 11.99 -0.47 0.10
C LEU A 311 11.88 0.76 1.01
N PRO A 312 12.08 2.00 0.54
CA PRO A 312 11.96 3.17 1.40
C PRO A 312 10.53 3.40 1.95
N ALA A 313 9.50 2.89 1.28
CA ALA A 313 8.10 3.05 1.71
C ALA A 313 7.78 2.32 3.02
N VAL A 314 8.58 1.31 3.39
CA VAL A 314 8.48 0.60 4.68
C VAL A 314 8.60 1.54 5.87
N GLU A 315 9.51 2.50 5.76
CA GLU A 315 9.80 3.46 6.83
C GLU A 315 8.72 4.54 6.90
N THR A 316 8.29 5.04 5.74
CA THR A 316 7.17 5.99 5.61
C THR A 316 5.90 5.41 6.20
N LEU A 317 5.62 4.11 5.95
CA LEU A 317 4.47 3.41 6.50
C LEU A 317 4.46 3.39 8.04
N GLY A 318 5.63 3.32 8.68
CA GLY A 318 5.75 3.43 10.13
C GLY A 318 5.37 4.82 10.69
N CYS A 319 5.34 5.85 9.83
CA CYS A 319 4.95 7.23 10.17
C CYS A 319 3.51 7.55 9.83
N ALA A 320 2.79 6.64 9.16
CA ALA A 320 1.44 6.91 8.67
C ALA A 320 0.57 7.43 9.81
N SER A 321 0.04 8.64 9.62
CA SER A 321 -0.85 9.31 10.57
C SER A 321 -2.30 9.26 10.11
N VAL A 322 -2.53 9.13 8.80
CA VAL A 322 -3.85 9.00 8.21
C VAL A 322 -3.87 7.86 7.21
N ILE A 323 -4.91 7.02 7.28
CA ILE A 323 -5.21 5.99 6.28
C ILE A 323 -6.49 6.41 5.57
N CYS A 324 -6.34 6.88 4.34
CA CYS A 324 -7.44 7.05 3.38
C CYS A 324 -7.69 5.70 2.74
N SER A 325 -8.84 5.11 2.98
CA SER A 325 -9.16 3.79 2.45
C SER A 325 -10.43 3.85 1.63
N ASP A 326 -10.37 3.23 0.44
CA ASP A 326 -11.58 2.90 -0.30
C ASP A 326 -12.43 1.94 0.53
N LYS A 327 -13.75 2.04 0.38
CA LYS A 327 -14.71 1.21 1.08
C LYS A 327 -14.83 -0.17 0.40
N THR A 328 -15.15 -0.16 -0.90
CA THR A 328 -15.46 -1.38 -1.65
C THR A 328 -14.21 -2.23 -1.82
N GLY A 329 -14.30 -3.54 -1.56
CA GLY A 329 -13.19 -4.48 -1.72
C GLY A 329 -12.11 -4.43 -0.64
N THR A 330 -11.85 -3.26 -0.05
CA THR A 330 -10.84 -3.08 1.01
C THR A 330 -11.43 -3.21 2.42
N MET A 331 -12.46 -2.43 2.75
CA MET A 331 -13.15 -2.50 4.05
C MET A 331 -14.33 -3.49 4.05
N THR A 332 -14.94 -3.67 2.88
CA THR A 332 -16.05 -4.61 2.66
C THR A 332 -15.58 -5.84 1.90
N GLN A 333 -16.41 -6.87 1.83
CA GLN A 333 -16.07 -8.13 1.17
C GLN A 333 -16.17 -8.06 -0.37
N ASN A 334 -16.72 -6.97 -0.91
CA ASN A 334 -17.15 -6.86 -2.31
C ASN A 334 -18.04 -8.04 -2.72
N LYS A 335 -18.97 -8.42 -1.82
CA LYS A 335 -19.91 -9.53 -2.01
C LYS A 335 -21.27 -9.09 -1.53
N MET A 336 -22.12 -8.70 -2.46
CA MET A 336 -23.49 -8.30 -2.15
C MET A 336 -24.25 -9.48 -1.54
N MET A 337 -24.87 -9.27 -0.38
CA MET A 337 -25.58 -10.30 0.37
C MET A 337 -26.91 -9.77 0.89
N VAL A 338 -27.98 -10.56 0.72
CA VAL A 338 -29.24 -10.33 1.42
C VAL A 338 -29.03 -10.63 2.90
N THR A 339 -29.25 -9.63 3.74
CA THR A 339 -29.13 -9.75 5.21
C THR A 339 -30.47 -9.58 5.90
N HIS A 340 -31.40 -8.87 5.27
CA HIS A 340 -32.74 -8.64 5.81
C HIS A 340 -33.78 -8.83 4.72
N MET A 341 -34.96 -9.29 5.10
CA MET A 341 -36.11 -9.42 4.20
C MET A 341 -37.36 -8.98 4.94
N TRP A 342 -38.31 -8.41 4.23
CA TRP A 342 -39.61 -8.04 4.78
C TRP A 342 -40.69 -8.68 3.94
N SER A 343 -41.56 -9.49 4.55
CA SER A 343 -42.67 -10.15 3.86
C SER A 343 -43.78 -10.52 4.83
N GLY A 344 -45.03 -10.42 4.37
CA GLY A 344 -46.19 -10.79 5.20
C GLY A 344 -46.42 -9.91 6.44
N GLY A 345 -45.80 -8.72 6.50
CA GLY A 345 -45.82 -7.83 7.67
C GLY A 345 -44.70 -8.10 8.68
N GLU A 346 -43.79 -9.02 8.40
CA GLU A 346 -42.73 -9.42 9.32
C GLU A 346 -41.34 -9.14 8.74
N LEU A 347 -40.37 -8.84 9.61
CA LEU A 347 -38.97 -8.66 9.29
C LEU A 347 -38.19 -9.94 9.60
N TRP A 348 -37.39 -10.38 8.64
CA TRP A 348 -36.57 -11.58 8.69
C TRP A 348 -35.10 -11.20 8.54
N LYS A 349 -34.23 -11.87 9.31
CA LYS A 349 -32.77 -11.72 9.18
C LYS A 349 -32.18 -12.97 8.54
N VAL A 350 -31.22 -12.79 7.64
CA VAL A 350 -30.56 -13.87 6.91
C VAL A 350 -29.09 -13.89 7.30
N THR A 351 -28.60 -15.05 7.74
CA THR A 351 -27.18 -15.26 8.09
C THR A 351 -26.41 -15.94 6.94
N GLY A 352 -25.12 -16.17 7.13
CA GLY A 352 -24.22 -16.77 6.14
C GLY A 352 -23.28 -15.75 5.49
N GLN A 353 -22.27 -16.22 4.78
CA GLN A 353 -21.23 -15.38 4.18
C GLN A 353 -21.09 -15.63 2.67
N GLY A 354 -20.85 -14.56 1.92
CA GLY A 354 -20.72 -14.57 0.47
C GLY A 354 -21.90 -15.24 -0.23
N TYR A 355 -21.58 -16.01 -1.27
CA TYR A 355 -22.55 -16.73 -2.11
C TYR A 355 -22.70 -18.20 -1.72
N GLU A 356 -22.27 -18.59 -0.50
CA GLU A 356 -22.43 -19.96 -0.03
C GLU A 356 -23.89 -20.27 0.29
N PRO A 357 -24.39 -21.48 -0.02
CA PRO A 357 -25.76 -21.91 0.32
C PRO A 357 -25.93 -22.21 1.82
N ALA A 358 -24.95 -21.88 2.66
CA ALA A 358 -25.02 -22.05 4.11
C ALA A 358 -25.52 -20.76 4.77
N GLY A 359 -26.56 -20.89 5.60
CA GLY A 359 -27.14 -19.78 6.36
C GLY A 359 -28.42 -20.19 7.08
N SER A 360 -28.97 -19.28 7.87
CA SER A 360 -30.21 -19.48 8.62
C SER A 360 -31.08 -18.24 8.50
N PHE A 361 -32.40 -18.45 8.56
CA PHE A 361 -33.39 -17.39 8.58
C PHE A 361 -33.86 -17.19 10.02
N MET A 362 -33.93 -15.95 10.48
CA MET A 362 -34.26 -15.64 11.87
C MET A 362 -35.40 -14.63 11.96
N LYS A 363 -36.26 -14.82 12.97
CA LYS A 363 -37.26 -13.85 13.41
C LYS A 363 -36.89 -13.41 14.83
N GLY A 364 -36.35 -12.21 14.96
CA GLY A 364 -35.66 -11.82 16.19
C GLY A 364 -34.45 -12.72 16.44
N GLU A 365 -34.45 -13.46 17.55
CA GLU A 365 -33.39 -14.42 17.89
C GLU A 365 -33.73 -15.88 17.51
N GLU A 366 -34.96 -16.18 17.10
CA GLU A 366 -35.40 -17.54 16.78
C GLU A 366 -35.06 -17.93 15.34
N VAL A 367 -34.49 -19.12 15.14
CA VAL A 367 -34.24 -19.71 13.82
C VAL A 367 -35.52 -20.33 13.27
N ILE A 368 -35.90 -19.95 12.05
CA ILE A 368 -37.11 -20.42 11.38
C ILE A 368 -36.81 -21.18 10.10
N ASP A 369 -37.74 -22.06 9.72
CA ASP A 369 -37.72 -22.74 8.43
C ASP A 369 -38.44 -21.87 7.37
N PRO A 370 -37.73 -21.32 6.37
CA PRO A 370 -38.33 -20.44 5.36
C PRO A 370 -39.36 -21.16 4.49
N THR A 371 -39.33 -22.48 4.39
CA THR A 371 -40.26 -23.26 3.55
C THR A 371 -41.66 -23.37 4.17
N LYS A 372 -41.79 -23.19 5.49
CA LYS A 372 -43.08 -23.23 6.21
C LYS A 372 -43.83 -21.90 6.16
N THR A 373 -43.13 -20.81 5.85
CA THR A 373 -43.72 -19.47 5.79
C THR A 373 -43.98 -19.08 4.34
N LYS A 374 -45.26 -19.12 3.92
CA LYS A 374 -45.64 -18.94 2.50
C LYS A 374 -45.11 -17.64 1.88
N SER A 375 -45.24 -16.51 2.59
CA SER A 375 -44.77 -15.21 2.08
C SER A 375 -43.25 -15.17 1.86
N LEU A 376 -42.48 -15.74 2.79
CA LEU A 376 -41.02 -15.80 2.70
C LEU A 376 -40.57 -16.78 1.61
N TYR A 377 -41.19 -17.96 1.53
CA TYR A 377 -40.91 -18.95 0.49
C TYR A 377 -41.19 -18.40 -0.92
N GLN A 378 -42.31 -17.69 -1.10
CA GLN A 378 -42.64 -17.05 -2.38
C GLN A 378 -41.66 -15.93 -2.72
N LEU A 379 -41.28 -15.09 -1.76
CA LEU A 379 -40.31 -14.02 -1.97
C LEU A 379 -38.95 -14.56 -2.47
N LEU A 380 -38.46 -15.65 -1.85
CA LEU A 380 -37.22 -16.32 -2.25
C LEU A 380 -37.34 -16.99 -3.63
N THR A 381 -38.43 -17.73 -3.85
CA THR A 381 -38.67 -18.43 -5.12
C THR A 381 -38.75 -17.46 -6.29
N PHE A 382 -39.51 -16.38 -6.13
CA PHE A 382 -39.71 -15.38 -7.19
C PHE A 382 -38.46 -14.52 -7.41
N GLY A 383 -37.69 -14.21 -6.36
CA GLY A 383 -36.38 -13.56 -6.50
C GLY A 383 -35.34 -14.42 -7.23
N CYS A 384 -35.46 -15.75 -7.15
CA CYS A 384 -34.61 -16.71 -7.87
C CYS A 384 -35.06 -16.93 -9.33
N LEU A 385 -36.37 -16.92 -9.60
CA LEU A 385 -36.91 -17.05 -10.96
C LEU A 385 -36.67 -15.80 -11.81
N CYS A 386 -36.99 -14.61 -11.26
CA CYS A 386 -36.77 -13.34 -11.93
C CYS A 386 -35.31 -12.89 -11.73
N ASN A 387 -34.39 -13.57 -12.38
CA ASN A 387 -32.95 -13.39 -12.16
C ASN A 387 -32.17 -13.81 -13.40
N ASN A 388 -30.99 -13.25 -13.64
CA ASN A 388 -30.09 -13.70 -14.71
C ASN A 388 -28.76 -14.22 -14.16
N ALA A 389 -28.42 -13.92 -12.91
CA ALA A 389 -27.24 -14.44 -12.25
C ALA A 389 -27.32 -15.94 -11.96
N ASN A 390 -26.15 -16.57 -11.95
CA ASN A 390 -25.92 -17.93 -11.51
C ASN A 390 -24.82 -17.96 -10.46
N VAL A 391 -24.95 -18.85 -9.48
CA VAL A 391 -23.89 -19.11 -8.50
C VAL A 391 -23.33 -20.50 -8.81
N ILE A 392 -22.10 -20.54 -9.33
CA ILE A 392 -21.45 -21.76 -9.81
C ILE A 392 -20.45 -22.23 -8.77
N GLN A 393 -20.49 -23.51 -8.42
CA GLN A 393 -19.48 -24.12 -7.58
C GLN A 393 -18.23 -24.44 -8.42
N LYS A 394 -17.14 -23.68 -8.22
CA LYS A 394 -15.82 -23.99 -8.80
C LYS A 394 -14.90 -24.55 -7.70
N LYS A 395 -14.48 -25.80 -7.86
CA LYS A 395 -13.72 -26.57 -6.84
C LYS A 395 -14.46 -26.66 -5.50
N LYS A 396 -14.19 -25.76 -4.55
CA LYS A 396 -14.78 -25.68 -3.20
C LYS A 396 -15.35 -24.29 -2.87
N THR A 397 -15.38 -23.37 -3.83
CA THR A 397 -15.85 -22.00 -3.64
C THR A 397 -16.99 -21.70 -4.60
N TYR A 398 -18.00 -20.98 -4.10
CA TYR A 398 -19.10 -20.48 -4.91
C TYR A 398 -18.69 -19.16 -5.57
N VAL A 399 -18.74 -19.13 -6.89
CA VAL A 399 -18.39 -17.97 -7.71
C VAL A 399 -19.66 -17.48 -8.39
N LEU A 400 -19.88 -16.16 -8.30
CA LEU A 400 -20.97 -15.50 -8.99
C LEU A 400 -20.65 -15.36 -10.48
N ASP A 401 -21.62 -15.70 -11.32
CA ASP A 401 -21.67 -15.42 -12.75
C ASP A 401 -22.90 -14.54 -13.01
N GLY A 402 -22.70 -13.23 -13.19
CA GLY A 402 -23.77 -12.24 -13.33
C GLY A 402 -23.68 -11.08 -12.34
N ASP A 403 -24.76 -10.31 -12.23
CA ASP A 403 -24.83 -9.10 -11.39
C ASP A 403 -24.82 -9.45 -9.87
N PRO A 404 -24.04 -8.75 -9.02
CA PRO A 404 -24.00 -8.98 -7.58
C PRO A 404 -25.33 -8.82 -6.85
N THR A 405 -26.17 -7.84 -7.24
CA THR A 405 -27.51 -7.63 -6.67
C THR A 405 -28.38 -8.85 -6.93
N GLU A 406 -28.36 -9.34 -8.17
CA GLU A 406 -29.08 -10.53 -8.58
C GLU A 406 -28.53 -11.80 -7.92
N GLY A 407 -27.22 -11.95 -7.87
CA GLY A 407 -26.51 -13.04 -7.21
C GLY A 407 -26.83 -13.14 -5.72
N ALA A 408 -27.00 -12.01 -5.05
CA ALA A 408 -27.42 -11.96 -3.64
C ALA A 408 -28.81 -12.59 -3.43
N LEU A 409 -29.75 -12.34 -4.34
CA LEU A 409 -31.11 -12.93 -4.30
C LEU A 409 -31.06 -14.45 -4.52
N VAL A 410 -30.24 -14.90 -5.49
CA VAL A 410 -30.04 -16.34 -5.75
C VAL A 410 -29.40 -17.02 -4.55
N ALA A 411 -28.35 -16.44 -3.97
CA ALA A 411 -27.69 -16.98 -2.78
C ALA A 411 -28.65 -17.05 -1.58
N ALA A 412 -29.52 -16.05 -1.39
CA ALA A 412 -30.56 -16.09 -0.36
C ALA A 412 -31.54 -17.26 -0.59
N ALA A 413 -31.98 -17.48 -1.83
CA ALA A 413 -32.84 -18.61 -2.17
C ALA A 413 -32.14 -19.97 -1.94
N MET A 414 -30.85 -20.07 -2.31
CA MET A 414 -30.06 -21.28 -2.10
C MET A 414 -29.91 -21.65 -0.63
N LYS A 415 -29.77 -20.66 0.27
CA LYS A 415 -29.76 -20.86 1.73
C LYS A 415 -31.06 -21.46 2.28
N ALA A 416 -32.17 -21.26 1.57
CA ALA A 416 -33.46 -21.88 1.89
C ALA A 416 -33.67 -23.24 1.20
N GLY A 417 -32.63 -23.79 0.55
CA GLY A 417 -32.72 -25.03 -0.22
C GLY A 417 -33.42 -24.87 -1.58
N ILE A 418 -33.57 -23.65 -2.09
CA ILE A 418 -34.21 -23.35 -3.38
C ILE A 418 -33.11 -23.15 -4.43
N SER A 419 -33.05 -24.04 -5.43
CA SER A 419 -32.12 -23.91 -6.56
C SER A 419 -32.85 -23.75 -7.89
N ARG A 420 -32.18 -23.14 -8.87
CA ARG A 420 -32.70 -23.00 -10.23
C ARG A 420 -32.99 -24.34 -10.88
N GLU A 421 -32.17 -25.35 -10.63
CA GLU A 421 -32.35 -26.71 -11.15
C GLU A 421 -33.64 -27.33 -10.59
N ALA A 422 -33.90 -27.16 -9.29
CA ALA A 422 -35.13 -27.63 -8.66
C ALA A 422 -36.37 -26.89 -9.19
N LEU A 423 -36.23 -25.62 -9.57
CA LEU A 423 -37.30 -24.79 -10.12
C LEU A 423 -37.58 -25.05 -11.61
N LYS A 424 -36.57 -25.38 -12.43
CA LYS A 424 -36.75 -25.75 -13.85
C LYS A 424 -37.74 -26.89 -14.05
N GLY A 425 -37.78 -27.83 -13.10
CA GLY A 425 -38.77 -28.91 -13.13
C GLY A 425 -40.20 -28.45 -12.81
N LYS A 426 -40.39 -27.28 -12.18
CA LYS A 426 -41.70 -26.77 -11.70
C LYS A 426 -42.24 -25.58 -12.50
N PHE A 427 -41.35 -24.77 -13.05
CA PHE A 427 -41.67 -23.54 -13.77
C PHE A 427 -40.86 -23.45 -15.07
N GLU A 428 -41.52 -23.04 -16.15
CA GLU A 428 -40.93 -22.75 -17.44
C GLU A 428 -40.95 -21.24 -17.68
N VAL A 429 -39.79 -20.63 -17.96
CA VAL A 429 -39.72 -19.20 -18.33
C VAL A 429 -40.10 -19.06 -19.80
N ILE A 430 -41.20 -18.37 -20.09
CA ILE A 430 -41.71 -18.16 -21.45
C ILE A 430 -41.06 -16.95 -22.12
N ARG A 431 -40.92 -15.84 -21.36
CA ARG A 431 -40.42 -14.56 -21.88
C ARG A 431 -39.75 -13.76 -20.77
N GLU A 432 -38.76 -12.97 -21.14
CA GLU A 432 -38.03 -12.07 -20.25
C GLU A 432 -38.10 -10.63 -20.78
N PHE A 433 -38.34 -9.70 -19.86
CA PHE A 433 -38.12 -8.28 -20.05
C PHE A 433 -36.93 -7.89 -19.15
N PRO A 434 -35.73 -7.68 -19.74
CA PRO A 434 -34.52 -7.42 -18.97
C PRO A 434 -34.65 -6.11 -18.17
N PHE A 435 -33.77 -5.95 -17.19
CA PHE A 435 -33.72 -4.72 -16.38
C PHE A 435 -33.49 -3.49 -17.27
N ASP A 436 -34.27 -2.45 -17.05
CA ASP A 436 -34.11 -1.15 -17.70
C ASP A 436 -34.00 -0.04 -16.66
N SER A 437 -33.03 0.86 -16.82
CA SER A 437 -32.77 1.95 -15.85
C SER A 437 -33.87 3.02 -15.80
N THR A 438 -34.64 3.20 -16.88
CA THR A 438 -35.79 4.12 -16.89
C THR A 438 -36.98 3.52 -16.17
N ARG A 439 -37.25 2.21 -16.37
CA ARG A 439 -38.32 1.47 -15.68
C ARG A 439 -37.96 1.06 -14.25
N LYS A 440 -36.66 0.92 -13.95
CA LYS A 440 -36.09 0.47 -12.66
C LYS A 440 -36.59 -0.91 -12.20
N MET A 441 -36.92 -1.80 -13.14
CA MET A 441 -37.41 -3.14 -12.87
C MET A 441 -37.08 -4.12 -13.99
N MET A 442 -37.17 -5.41 -13.67
CA MET A 442 -37.03 -6.57 -14.54
C MET A 442 -38.24 -7.49 -14.33
N SER A 443 -38.73 -8.10 -15.41
CA SER A 443 -39.88 -9.00 -15.36
C SER A 443 -39.65 -10.29 -16.15
N VAL A 444 -40.17 -11.39 -15.63
CA VAL A 444 -40.19 -12.70 -16.32
C VAL A 444 -41.61 -13.24 -16.33
N ILE A 445 -42.03 -13.77 -17.48
CA ILE A 445 -43.29 -14.51 -17.61
C ILE A 445 -42.96 -15.99 -17.46
N VAL A 446 -43.63 -16.63 -16.51
CA VAL A 446 -43.43 -18.05 -16.20
C VAL A 446 -44.72 -18.83 -16.31
N ARG A 447 -44.59 -20.11 -16.64
CA ARG A 447 -45.67 -21.10 -16.68
C ARG A 447 -45.40 -22.17 -15.62
N ASP A 448 -46.39 -22.52 -14.81
CA ASP A 448 -46.28 -23.64 -13.89
C ASP A 448 -46.65 -24.98 -14.55
N ARG A 449 -46.51 -26.08 -13.80
CA ARG A 449 -46.90 -27.43 -14.26
C ARG A 449 -48.39 -27.60 -14.59
N GLU A 450 -49.25 -26.76 -14.02
CA GLU A 450 -50.70 -26.76 -14.28
C GLU A 450 -51.05 -25.92 -15.52
N GLY A 451 -50.05 -25.32 -16.20
CA GLY A 451 -50.22 -24.49 -17.38
C GLY A 451 -50.62 -23.04 -17.09
N LYS A 452 -50.72 -22.65 -15.81
CA LYS A 452 -51.05 -21.27 -15.42
C LYS A 452 -49.85 -20.36 -15.67
N LYS A 453 -50.13 -19.18 -16.22
CA LYS A 453 -49.11 -18.16 -16.51
C LYS A 453 -49.15 -17.06 -15.46
N PHE A 454 -47.98 -16.55 -15.09
CA PHE A 454 -47.87 -15.39 -14.22
C PHE A 454 -46.61 -14.60 -14.58
N VAL A 455 -46.67 -13.29 -14.37
CA VAL A 455 -45.52 -12.40 -14.46
C VAL A 455 -44.94 -12.21 -13.07
N ILE A 456 -43.62 -12.35 -12.95
CA ILE A 456 -42.85 -12.06 -11.75
C ILE A 456 -41.97 -10.86 -12.06
N THR A 457 -42.00 -9.86 -11.19
CA THR A 457 -41.26 -8.62 -11.36
C THR A 457 -40.42 -8.36 -10.13
N LYS A 458 -39.17 -7.94 -10.34
CA LYS A 458 -38.33 -7.34 -9.29
C LYS A 458 -37.90 -5.94 -9.69
N GLY A 459 -37.74 -5.06 -8.71
CA GLY A 459 -37.29 -3.70 -9.00
C GLY A 459 -37.22 -2.81 -7.78
N ALA A 460 -37.12 -1.51 -8.03
CA ALA A 460 -37.14 -0.49 -6.99
C ALA A 460 -38.46 -0.56 -6.17
N PRO A 461 -38.40 -0.63 -4.83
CA PRO A 461 -39.60 -0.77 -4.00
C PRO A 461 -40.66 0.29 -4.22
N ASP A 462 -40.28 1.56 -4.38
CA ASP A 462 -41.23 2.65 -4.60
C ASP A 462 -41.98 2.50 -5.93
N VAL A 463 -41.31 2.00 -6.97
CA VAL A 463 -41.91 1.76 -8.29
C VAL A 463 -42.91 0.61 -8.21
N LEU A 464 -42.50 -0.52 -7.64
CA LEU A 464 -43.39 -1.68 -7.50
C LEU A 464 -44.58 -1.40 -6.57
N LEU A 465 -44.39 -0.59 -5.53
CA LEU A 465 -45.47 -0.18 -4.63
C LEU A 465 -46.53 0.68 -5.33
N GLN A 466 -46.13 1.53 -6.28
CA GLN A 466 -47.07 2.31 -7.10
C GLN A 466 -47.84 1.42 -8.07
N MET A 467 -47.19 0.40 -8.63
CA MET A 467 -47.78 -0.52 -9.62
C MET A 467 -48.53 -1.71 -9.00
N SER A 468 -48.59 -1.79 -7.67
CA SER A 468 -49.28 -2.88 -6.95
C SER A 468 -50.71 -2.48 -6.54
N GLN A 469 -51.66 -3.39 -6.73
CA GLN A 469 -53.04 -3.24 -6.23
C GLN A 469 -53.30 -4.10 -4.99
N THR A 470 -52.55 -5.18 -4.81
CA THR A 470 -52.71 -6.10 -3.68
C THR A 470 -51.38 -6.41 -3.01
N ILE A 471 -51.42 -6.95 -1.79
CA ILE A 471 -50.25 -7.34 -1.01
C ILE A 471 -50.49 -8.71 -0.39
N LEU A 472 -49.42 -9.49 -0.27
CA LEU A 472 -49.44 -10.73 0.48
C LEU A 472 -49.18 -10.45 1.97
N TRP A 473 -50.22 -10.46 2.80
CA TRP A 473 -50.14 -10.16 4.24
C TRP A 473 -50.72 -11.31 5.07
N GLY A 474 -50.00 -11.77 6.10
CA GLY A 474 -50.45 -12.91 6.92
C GLY A 474 -50.82 -14.16 6.11
N ASN A 475 -50.06 -14.46 5.04
CA ASN A 475 -50.30 -15.54 4.07
C ASN A 475 -51.61 -15.45 3.24
N LYS A 476 -52.30 -14.31 3.27
CA LYS A 476 -53.51 -14.03 2.48
C LYS A 476 -53.29 -12.84 1.54
N GLN A 477 -53.97 -12.85 0.40
CA GLN A 477 -54.02 -11.70 -0.49
C GLN A 477 -54.94 -10.65 0.12
N GLN A 478 -54.44 -9.43 0.29
CA GLN A 478 -55.18 -8.28 0.80
C GLN A 478 -55.13 -7.13 -0.22
N PRO A 479 -56.18 -6.29 -0.33
CA PRO A 479 -56.11 -5.03 -1.05
C PRO A 479 -55.01 -4.13 -0.46
N LEU A 480 -54.23 -3.47 -1.30
CA LEU A 480 -53.18 -2.56 -0.86
C LEU A 480 -53.78 -1.21 -0.40
N SER A 481 -54.36 -1.22 0.81
CA SER A 481 -54.93 -0.05 1.47
C SER A 481 -53.84 0.96 1.90
N GLU A 482 -54.24 2.19 2.24
CA GLU A 482 -53.34 3.22 2.77
C GLU A 482 -52.58 2.79 4.03
N MET A 483 -53.20 1.96 4.88
CA MET A 483 -52.52 1.37 6.05
C MET A 483 -51.32 0.52 5.60
N TYR A 484 -51.53 -0.40 4.66
CA TYR A 484 -50.45 -1.27 4.17
C TYR A 484 -49.41 -0.48 3.37
N ARG A 485 -49.80 0.55 2.60
CA ARG A 485 -48.84 1.42 1.91
C ARG A 485 -47.87 2.09 2.88
N LYS A 486 -48.38 2.62 4.01
CA LYS A 486 -47.56 3.23 5.06
C LYS A 486 -46.62 2.23 5.72
N GLU A 487 -47.09 1.01 6.01
CA GLU A 487 -46.25 -0.06 6.57
C GLU A 487 -45.11 -0.46 5.62
N VAL A 488 -45.40 -0.61 4.31
CA VAL A 488 -44.37 -0.92 3.31
C VAL A 488 -43.34 0.22 3.23
N GLN A 489 -43.78 1.48 3.19
CA GLN A 489 -42.89 2.64 3.17
C GLN A 489 -42.01 2.71 4.44
N ALA A 490 -42.57 2.43 5.61
CA ALA A 490 -41.83 2.35 6.85
C ALA A 490 -40.76 1.24 6.82
N ALA A 491 -41.09 0.08 6.23
CA ALA A 491 -40.14 -1.01 6.04
C ALA A 491 -39.00 -0.62 5.07
N ILE A 492 -39.31 0.04 3.94
CA ILE A 492 -38.31 0.55 2.99
C ILE A 492 -37.37 1.53 3.69
N HIS A 493 -37.92 2.50 4.43
CA HIS A 493 -37.14 3.49 5.16
C HIS A 493 -36.26 2.86 6.25
N SER A 494 -36.82 1.91 7.03
CA SER A 494 -36.08 1.19 8.08
C SER A 494 -34.90 0.39 7.51
N LEU A 495 -35.12 -0.36 6.42
CA LEU A 495 -34.06 -1.11 5.74
C LEU A 495 -33.01 -0.17 5.15
N GLY A 496 -33.43 0.92 4.50
CA GLY A 496 -32.54 1.94 3.94
C GLY A 496 -31.66 2.61 4.99
N SER A 497 -32.20 2.91 6.18
CA SER A 497 -31.45 3.51 7.29
C SER A 497 -30.32 2.61 7.82
N GLN A 498 -30.40 1.31 7.57
CA GLN A 498 -29.38 0.32 7.90
C GLN A 498 -28.35 0.10 6.76
N ALA A 499 -28.28 1.03 5.81
CA ALA A 499 -27.42 0.96 4.61
C ALA A 499 -27.78 -0.18 3.64
N LEU A 500 -28.99 -0.76 3.76
CA LEU A 500 -29.40 -1.86 2.89
C LEU A 500 -29.94 -1.31 1.58
N ARG A 501 -29.39 -1.78 0.46
CA ARG A 501 -30.01 -1.67 -0.85
C ARG A 501 -31.26 -2.55 -0.86
N THR A 502 -32.42 -1.97 -1.13
CA THR A 502 -33.71 -2.67 -1.10
C THR A 502 -34.19 -3.01 -2.51
N ILE A 503 -34.61 -4.26 -2.74
CA ILE A 503 -35.27 -4.72 -3.96
C ILE A 503 -36.62 -5.33 -3.58
N ALA A 504 -37.70 -4.87 -4.21
CA ALA A 504 -39.02 -5.46 -4.04
C ALA A 504 -39.25 -6.56 -5.08
N VAL A 505 -40.07 -7.54 -4.70
CA VAL A 505 -40.56 -8.60 -5.59
C VAL A 505 -42.08 -8.59 -5.56
N ALA A 506 -42.68 -8.60 -6.74
CA ALA A 506 -44.11 -8.64 -6.93
C ALA A 506 -44.48 -9.64 -8.04
N PHE A 507 -45.72 -10.11 -8.06
CA PHE A 507 -46.19 -11.01 -9.10
C PHE A 507 -47.64 -10.74 -9.48
N LYS A 508 -48.04 -11.14 -10.68
CA LYS A 508 -49.43 -11.07 -11.17
C LYS A 508 -49.79 -12.34 -11.95
N PRO A 509 -50.87 -13.05 -11.58
CA PRO A 509 -51.47 -14.07 -12.43
C PRO A 509 -51.95 -13.48 -13.76
N LEU A 510 -51.62 -14.14 -14.87
CA LEU A 510 -52.07 -13.73 -16.21
C LEU A 510 -53.32 -14.51 -16.62
N LYS A 511 -54.29 -13.80 -17.18
CA LYS A 511 -55.48 -14.40 -17.81
C LYS A 511 -55.13 -14.85 -19.23
N ALA A 512 -55.91 -15.77 -19.79
CA ALA A 512 -55.73 -16.22 -21.17
C ALA A 512 -55.88 -15.10 -22.22
N THR A 513 -56.57 -14.01 -21.86
CA THR A 513 -56.80 -12.82 -22.69
C THR A 513 -55.70 -11.78 -22.60
N ASP A 514 -54.76 -11.90 -21.65
CA ASP A 514 -53.70 -10.90 -21.45
C ASP A 514 -52.65 -11.03 -22.56
N SER A 515 -52.35 -9.93 -23.25
CA SER A 515 -51.24 -9.86 -24.20
C SER A 515 -49.91 -9.93 -23.45
N ILE A 516 -48.95 -10.67 -24.02
CA ILE A 516 -47.61 -10.87 -23.47
C ILE A 516 -46.52 -10.32 -24.40
N GLU A 517 -46.92 -9.46 -25.34
CA GLU A 517 -46.03 -8.90 -26.36
C GLU A 517 -45.16 -7.76 -25.83
N HIS A 518 -45.72 -6.88 -25.02
CA HIS A 518 -45.05 -5.65 -24.58
C HIS A 518 -45.08 -5.50 -23.06
N GLU A 519 -44.00 -4.96 -22.51
CA GLU A 519 -43.82 -4.81 -21.06
C GLU A 519 -44.93 -3.98 -20.41
N ARG A 520 -45.41 -2.93 -21.10
CA ARG A 520 -46.45 -2.02 -20.60
C ARG A 520 -47.78 -2.69 -20.32
N GLU A 521 -48.08 -3.79 -21.01
CA GLU A 521 -49.36 -4.49 -20.89
C GLU A 521 -49.37 -5.44 -19.68
N VAL A 522 -48.20 -6.00 -19.36
CA VAL A 522 -48.03 -6.99 -18.27
C VAL A 522 -47.51 -6.37 -16.97
N GLU A 523 -46.77 -5.26 -17.02
CA GLU A 523 -46.12 -4.63 -15.85
C GLU A 523 -47.05 -3.70 -15.03
N GLN A 524 -48.25 -4.18 -14.69
CA GLN A 524 -49.25 -3.42 -13.93
C GLN A 524 -50.14 -4.33 -13.07
N ASP A 525 -50.78 -3.78 -12.04
CA ASP A 525 -51.71 -4.48 -11.13
C ASP A 525 -51.09 -5.65 -10.35
N PHE A 526 -49.89 -5.44 -9.83
CA PHE A 526 -49.17 -6.50 -9.13
C PHE A 526 -49.74 -6.80 -7.74
N MET A 527 -49.43 -8.00 -7.25
CA MET A 527 -49.42 -8.35 -5.83
C MET A 527 -48.00 -8.20 -5.29
N LEU A 528 -47.80 -7.26 -4.35
CA LEU A 528 -46.53 -7.11 -3.66
C LEU A 528 -46.29 -8.29 -2.72
N VAL A 529 -45.15 -8.98 -2.88
CA VAL A 529 -44.80 -10.14 -2.05
C VAL A 529 -43.93 -9.73 -0.87
N GLY A 530 -42.94 -8.87 -1.12
CA GLY A 530 -42.05 -8.37 -0.08
C GLY A 530 -40.80 -7.69 -0.64
N ILE A 531 -39.89 -7.35 0.27
CA ILE A 531 -38.67 -6.59 0.02
C ILE A 531 -37.46 -7.39 0.52
N GLN A 532 -36.37 -7.41 -0.23
CA GLN A 532 -35.08 -7.96 0.19
C GLN A 532 -34.08 -6.81 0.35
N GLY A 533 -33.55 -6.66 1.56
CA GLY A 533 -32.48 -5.73 1.91
C GLY A 533 -31.13 -6.42 1.82
N MET A 534 -30.27 -5.89 0.98
CA MET A 534 -28.92 -6.41 0.75
C MET A 534 -27.85 -5.36 0.96
N ILE A 535 -26.67 -5.79 1.33
CA ILE A 535 -25.51 -4.93 1.57
C ILE A 535 -24.26 -5.65 1.12
N ASP A 536 -23.22 -4.89 0.78
CA ASP A 536 -21.85 -5.40 0.75
C ASP A 536 -21.29 -5.28 2.17
N PRO A 537 -21.24 -6.38 2.95
CA PRO A 537 -20.99 -6.27 4.36
C PRO A 537 -19.51 -5.95 4.65
N PRO A 538 -19.25 -5.23 5.75
CA PRO A 538 -17.89 -5.00 6.23
C PRO A 538 -17.21 -6.34 6.55
N ARG A 539 -15.88 -6.39 6.37
CA ARG A 539 -15.11 -7.56 6.82
C ARG A 539 -15.05 -7.56 8.36
N PRO A 540 -15.27 -8.71 9.02
CA PRO A 540 -15.33 -8.78 10.49
C PRO A 540 -14.09 -8.21 11.21
N GLU A 541 -12.91 -8.39 10.62
CA GLU A 541 -11.62 -7.96 11.16
C GLU A 541 -11.36 -6.45 11.03
N VAL A 542 -12.09 -5.74 10.15
CA VAL A 542 -11.82 -4.32 9.85
C VAL A 542 -12.15 -3.44 11.05
N ALA A 543 -13.28 -3.67 11.73
CA ALA A 543 -13.67 -2.87 12.89
C ALA A 543 -12.61 -2.91 14.01
N GLN A 544 -12.05 -4.10 14.28
CA GLN A 544 -10.96 -4.26 15.24
C GLN A 544 -9.67 -3.59 14.75
N ALA A 545 -9.35 -3.69 13.46
CA ALA A 545 -8.18 -3.03 12.88
C ALA A 545 -8.29 -1.50 12.94
N VAL A 546 -9.46 -0.92 12.65
CA VAL A 546 -9.74 0.51 12.76
C VAL A 546 -9.59 0.98 14.22
N LYS A 547 -10.11 0.20 15.17
CA LYS A 547 -9.94 0.49 16.61
C LYS A 547 -8.46 0.50 17.03
N GLU A 548 -7.68 -0.50 16.64
CA GLU A 548 -6.25 -0.57 16.94
C GLU A 548 -5.46 0.57 16.28
N CYS A 549 -5.80 0.94 15.03
CA CYS A 549 -5.22 2.10 14.37
C CYS A 549 -5.53 3.39 15.14
N LYS A 550 -6.77 3.57 15.61
CA LYS A 550 -7.19 4.71 16.42
C LYS A 550 -6.45 4.78 17.76
N GLU A 551 -6.31 3.64 18.45
CA GLU A 551 -5.51 3.53 19.69
C GLU A 551 -4.03 3.87 19.45
N ALA A 552 -3.52 3.59 18.26
CA ALA A 552 -2.17 3.94 17.80
C ALA A 552 -2.03 5.39 17.31
N GLY A 553 -3.08 6.22 17.47
CA GLY A 553 -3.13 7.61 17.03
C GLY A 553 -3.20 7.80 15.51
N ILE A 554 -3.58 6.77 14.76
CA ILE A 554 -3.74 6.80 13.31
C ILE A 554 -5.21 7.04 13.00
N ARG A 555 -5.48 8.06 12.18
CA ARG A 555 -6.83 8.39 11.73
C ARG A 555 -7.20 7.57 10.51
N THR A 556 -8.39 6.98 10.51
CA THR A 556 -8.94 6.31 9.32
C THR A 556 -9.97 7.22 8.68
N VAL A 557 -9.88 7.39 7.36
CA VAL A 557 -10.81 8.15 6.53
C VAL A 557 -11.37 7.21 5.48
N MET A 558 -12.69 7.13 5.39
CA MET A 558 -13.39 6.34 4.36
C MET A 558 -13.65 7.24 3.14
N ILE A 559 -13.25 6.76 1.96
CA ILE A 559 -13.52 7.43 0.69
C ILE A 559 -14.34 6.46 -0.15
N THR A 560 -15.48 6.89 -0.68
CA THR A 560 -16.37 5.99 -1.43
C THR A 560 -17.21 6.72 -2.48
N GLY A 561 -17.59 5.98 -3.52
CA GLY A 561 -18.61 6.40 -4.49
C GLY A 561 -20.06 6.28 -3.97
N ASP A 562 -20.27 5.60 -2.84
CA ASP A 562 -21.60 5.40 -2.26
C ASP A 562 -22.27 6.72 -1.86
N HIS A 563 -23.61 6.67 -1.73
CA HIS A 563 -24.40 7.75 -1.15
C HIS A 563 -24.05 8.00 0.32
N LYS A 564 -24.17 9.26 0.76
CA LYS A 564 -23.86 9.71 2.12
C LYS A 564 -24.45 8.82 3.22
N VAL A 565 -25.74 8.48 3.14
CA VAL A 565 -26.43 7.68 4.17
C VAL A 565 -25.81 6.28 4.33
N THR A 566 -25.56 5.60 3.21
CA THR A 566 -24.93 4.27 3.19
C THR A 566 -23.50 4.33 3.72
N ALA A 567 -22.73 5.30 3.24
CA ALA A 567 -21.34 5.50 3.67
C ALA A 567 -21.24 5.79 5.18
N MET A 568 -22.14 6.63 5.71
CA MET A 568 -22.21 6.94 7.14
C MET A 568 -22.50 5.70 7.98
N ALA A 569 -23.53 4.95 7.63
CA ALA A 569 -23.91 3.77 8.39
C ALA A 569 -22.81 2.68 8.40
N ILE A 570 -22.12 2.46 7.28
CA ILE A 570 -20.97 1.53 7.23
C ILE A 570 -19.80 2.08 8.07
N ALA A 571 -19.52 3.39 7.98
CA ALA A 571 -18.45 4.03 8.75
C ALA A 571 -18.71 3.98 10.27
N GLU A 572 -19.97 4.10 10.71
CA GLU A 572 -20.38 3.93 12.10
C GLU A 572 -20.20 2.47 12.56
N GLN A 573 -20.64 1.49 11.77
CA GLN A 573 -20.46 0.07 12.07
C GLN A 573 -18.98 -0.33 12.21
N LEU A 574 -18.10 0.26 11.40
CA LEU A 574 -16.66 0.02 11.44
C LEU A 574 -15.92 0.85 12.50
N GLY A 575 -16.60 1.78 13.16
CA GLY A 575 -15.99 2.70 14.14
C GLY A 575 -15.06 3.77 13.52
N VAL A 576 -15.21 4.02 12.21
CA VAL A 576 -14.49 5.06 11.47
C VAL A 576 -15.07 6.44 11.79
N LEU A 577 -16.40 6.57 11.79
CA LEU A 577 -17.09 7.84 12.07
C LEU A 577 -17.33 7.99 13.58
N PRO A 578 -16.70 8.95 14.27
CA PRO A 578 -17.04 9.26 15.66
C PRO A 578 -18.35 10.04 15.75
N ALA A 579 -18.98 10.05 16.93
CA ALA A 579 -20.16 10.87 17.19
C ALA A 579 -19.88 12.35 16.91
N GLY A 580 -20.64 12.96 16.00
CA GLY A 580 -20.45 14.33 15.54
C GLY A 580 -19.33 14.54 14.51
N GLY A 581 -18.73 13.46 13.99
CA GLY A 581 -17.74 13.53 12.91
C GLY A 581 -18.36 14.04 11.60
N ARG A 582 -17.58 14.77 10.79
CA ARG A 582 -18.06 15.37 9.55
C ARG A 582 -18.03 14.38 8.39
N VAL A 583 -19.03 14.51 7.52
CA VAL A 583 -19.20 13.71 6.29
C VAL A 583 -19.48 14.68 5.14
N VAL A 584 -18.69 14.58 4.07
CA VAL A 584 -18.72 15.53 2.93
C VAL A 584 -19.05 14.76 1.66
N GLU A 585 -19.96 15.28 0.83
CA GLU A 585 -20.26 14.70 -0.49
C GLU A 585 -19.39 15.30 -1.61
N GLY A 586 -19.21 14.55 -2.71
CA GLY A 586 -18.44 14.99 -3.88
C GLY A 586 -18.87 16.32 -4.48
N VAL A 587 -20.16 16.66 -4.41
CA VAL A 587 -20.68 17.95 -4.90
C VAL A 587 -20.13 19.12 -4.07
N GLU A 588 -19.99 18.93 -2.76
CA GLU A 588 -19.39 19.92 -1.86
C GLU A 588 -17.88 20.06 -2.15
N LEU A 589 -17.19 18.94 -2.40
CA LEU A 589 -15.76 18.91 -2.75
C LEU A 589 -15.44 19.57 -4.10
N ALA A 590 -16.34 19.47 -5.08
CA ALA A 590 -16.13 20.06 -6.40
C ALA A 590 -16.03 21.59 -6.31
N ASN A 591 -16.83 22.20 -5.43
CA ASN A 591 -16.88 23.64 -5.20
C ASN A 591 -15.77 24.16 -4.27
N MET A 592 -14.94 23.27 -3.72
CA MET A 592 -13.81 23.62 -2.86
C MET A 592 -12.48 23.47 -3.63
N ASP A 593 -11.61 24.45 -3.45
CA ASP A 593 -10.19 24.32 -3.76
C ASP A 593 -9.47 23.55 -2.64
N VAL A 594 -8.17 23.30 -2.83
CA VAL A 594 -7.38 22.52 -1.85
C VAL A 594 -7.25 23.28 -0.53
N GLU A 595 -7.11 24.60 -0.58
CA GLU A 595 -6.99 25.47 0.61
C GLU A 595 -8.27 25.47 1.45
N GLY A 596 -9.45 25.58 0.82
CA GLY A 596 -10.73 25.46 1.53
C GLY A 596 -10.97 24.06 2.11
N LEU A 597 -10.47 23.01 1.45
CA LEU A 597 -10.56 21.65 1.96
C LEU A 597 -9.67 21.44 3.19
N GLU A 598 -8.50 22.07 3.24
CA GLU A 598 -7.57 21.98 4.36
C GLU A 598 -8.22 22.35 5.71
N ASP A 599 -9.11 23.34 5.75
CA ASP A 599 -9.76 23.78 6.99
C ASP A 599 -10.74 22.76 7.59
N ILE A 600 -11.24 21.84 6.78
CA ILE A 600 -12.26 20.87 7.18
C ILE A 600 -11.75 19.42 7.17
N VAL A 601 -10.60 19.18 6.53
CA VAL A 601 -10.11 17.82 6.28
C VAL A 601 -9.77 17.07 7.57
N GLU A 602 -9.31 17.76 8.61
CA GLU A 602 -8.99 17.18 9.93
C GLU A 602 -10.21 16.69 10.71
N ASP A 603 -11.40 17.23 10.41
CA ASP A 603 -12.68 16.85 11.04
C ASP A 603 -13.54 15.90 10.17
N THR A 604 -13.17 15.69 8.91
CA THR A 604 -13.95 14.90 7.94
C THR A 604 -13.50 13.43 7.84
N TYR A 605 -14.36 12.50 8.27
CA TYR A 605 -14.02 11.06 8.35
C TYR A 605 -14.55 10.24 7.17
N VAL A 606 -15.55 10.76 6.46
CA VAL A 606 -16.18 10.07 5.33
C VAL A 606 -16.35 11.05 4.18
N PHE A 607 -15.84 10.68 3.02
CA PHE A 607 -16.10 11.36 1.76
C PHE A 607 -16.94 10.43 0.87
N ALA A 608 -18.14 10.89 0.51
CA ALA A 608 -19.13 10.13 -0.25
C ALA A 608 -19.30 10.68 -1.67
N ARG A 609 -19.73 9.85 -2.63
CA ARG A 609 -19.82 10.18 -4.07
C ARG A 609 -18.57 10.86 -4.64
N VAL A 610 -17.40 10.31 -4.35
CA VAL A 610 -16.10 10.93 -4.66
C VAL A 610 -15.61 10.53 -6.05
N SER A 611 -15.14 11.49 -6.85
CA SER A 611 -14.50 11.27 -8.15
C SER A 611 -12.99 11.00 -8.01
N PRO A 612 -12.29 10.47 -9.04
CA PRO A 612 -10.84 10.25 -9.00
C PRO A 612 -10.04 11.52 -8.65
N GLU A 613 -10.42 12.66 -9.21
CA GLU A 613 -9.80 13.96 -8.95
C GLU A 613 -9.98 14.42 -7.50
N HIS A 614 -11.14 14.15 -6.91
CA HIS A 614 -11.39 14.46 -5.51
C HIS A 614 -10.51 13.62 -4.59
N LYS A 615 -10.25 12.33 -4.91
CA LYS A 615 -9.32 11.49 -4.13
C LYS A 615 -7.93 12.14 -4.06
N LEU A 616 -7.44 12.66 -5.19
CA LEU A 616 -6.18 13.39 -5.25
C LEU A 616 -6.20 14.69 -4.42
N LYS A 617 -7.27 15.49 -4.50
CA LYS A 617 -7.44 16.70 -3.68
C LYS A 617 -7.39 16.39 -2.18
N ILE A 618 -8.07 15.33 -1.73
CA ILE A 618 -8.10 14.89 -0.33
C ILE A 618 -6.69 14.53 0.16
N VAL A 619 -5.94 13.75 -0.62
CA VAL A 619 -4.56 13.36 -0.29
C VAL A 619 -3.67 14.61 -0.13
N LYS A 620 -3.75 15.57 -1.07
CA LYS A 620 -2.95 16.80 -1.02
C LYS A 620 -3.30 17.67 0.20
N ALA A 621 -4.59 17.87 0.49
CA ALA A 621 -5.01 18.67 1.65
C ALA A 621 -4.48 18.08 2.97
N LEU A 622 -4.54 16.76 3.14
CA LEU A 622 -3.96 16.08 4.31
C LEU A 622 -2.44 16.23 4.39
N GLN A 623 -1.75 16.08 3.25
CA GLN A 623 -0.29 16.27 3.18
C GLN A 623 0.12 17.71 3.52
N ASN A 624 -0.64 18.71 3.06
CA ASN A 624 -0.39 20.13 3.36
C ASN A 624 -0.54 20.45 4.85
N LYS A 625 -1.47 19.79 5.55
CA LYS A 625 -1.57 19.83 7.02
C LYS A 625 -0.45 19.06 7.76
N GLY A 626 0.46 18.42 7.02
CA GLY A 626 1.63 17.72 7.57
C GLY A 626 1.38 16.27 7.95
N HIS A 627 0.26 15.67 7.53
CA HIS A 627 0.01 14.24 7.70
C HIS A 627 0.81 13.40 6.71
N ILE A 628 1.21 12.21 7.15
CA ILE A 628 1.70 11.14 6.27
C ILE A 628 0.49 10.29 5.89
N VAL A 629 0.16 10.31 4.60
CA VAL A 629 -1.08 9.75 4.06
C VAL A 629 -0.79 8.39 3.43
N ALA A 630 -1.43 7.36 3.96
CA ALA A 630 -1.56 6.08 3.28
C ALA A 630 -2.89 6.07 2.51
N MET A 631 -2.86 5.84 1.19
CA MET A 631 -4.06 5.79 0.34
C MET A 631 -4.24 4.39 -0.23
N THR A 632 -5.40 3.77 -0.02
CA THR A 632 -5.75 2.49 -0.64
C THR A 632 -6.62 2.67 -1.87
N GLY A 633 -6.48 1.76 -2.83
CA GLY A 633 -7.41 1.64 -3.96
C GLY A 633 -7.17 0.38 -4.77
N ASP A 634 -8.07 0.09 -5.68
CA ASP A 634 -8.08 -1.10 -6.53
C ASP A 634 -8.24 -0.74 -8.02
N GLY A 635 -8.95 0.35 -8.33
CA GLY A 635 -9.18 0.82 -9.69
C GLY A 635 -8.04 1.64 -10.28
N VAL A 636 -8.02 1.79 -11.62
CA VAL A 636 -7.10 2.71 -12.31
C VAL A 636 -7.37 4.17 -11.88
N ASN A 637 -8.63 4.46 -11.54
CA ASN A 637 -9.06 5.73 -10.96
C ASN A 637 -8.36 6.12 -9.66
N ASP A 638 -7.89 5.14 -8.90
CA ASP A 638 -7.16 5.40 -7.66
C ASP A 638 -5.69 5.65 -7.92
N ALA A 639 -5.17 5.26 -9.09
CA ALA A 639 -3.76 5.29 -9.40
C ALA A 639 -3.14 6.69 -9.19
N PRO A 640 -3.75 7.82 -9.61
CA PRO A 640 -3.21 9.15 -9.33
C PRO A 640 -3.10 9.46 -7.82
N ALA A 641 -4.13 9.12 -7.04
CA ALA A 641 -4.16 9.34 -5.60
C ALA A 641 -3.18 8.41 -4.86
N ILE A 642 -3.13 7.13 -5.23
CA ILE A 642 -2.19 6.12 -4.74
C ILE A 642 -0.74 6.57 -5.00
N LYS A 643 -0.45 7.07 -6.20
CA LYS A 643 0.90 7.51 -6.58
C LYS A 643 1.35 8.76 -5.83
N THR A 644 0.43 9.68 -5.56
CA THR A 644 0.70 10.96 -4.88
C THR A 644 0.81 10.80 -3.36
N ALA A 645 0.09 9.83 -2.79
CA ALA A 645 0.15 9.53 -1.37
C ALA A 645 1.57 9.11 -0.94
N ASP A 646 1.93 9.44 0.30
CA ASP A 646 3.22 9.05 0.89
C ASP A 646 3.39 7.52 0.88
N ILE A 647 2.27 6.80 1.12
CA ILE A 647 2.18 5.36 0.89
C ILE A 647 0.93 5.03 0.06
N GLY A 648 1.12 4.79 -1.24
CA GLY A 648 0.11 4.16 -2.09
C GLY A 648 -0.02 2.66 -1.83
N ILE A 649 -1.24 2.17 -1.60
CA ILE A 649 -1.56 0.78 -1.31
C ILE A 649 -2.56 0.24 -2.35
N ALA A 650 -2.20 -0.82 -3.07
CA ALA A 650 -3.10 -1.47 -4.02
C ALA A 650 -3.64 -2.81 -3.49
N MET A 651 -4.82 -3.18 -3.96
CA MET A 651 -5.38 -4.52 -3.77
C MET A 651 -4.66 -5.53 -4.69
N GLY A 652 -4.42 -6.74 -4.18
CA GLY A 652 -3.68 -7.80 -4.86
C GLY A 652 -4.57 -8.68 -5.74
N ILE A 653 -5.79 -8.97 -5.28
CA ILE A 653 -6.75 -9.83 -5.99
C ILE A 653 -7.61 -8.99 -6.93
N THR A 654 -8.30 -7.98 -6.39
CA THR A 654 -9.21 -7.10 -7.14
C THR A 654 -8.50 -5.94 -7.83
N GLY A 655 -7.30 -5.56 -7.36
CA GLY A 655 -6.60 -4.40 -7.89
C GLY A 655 -6.10 -4.60 -9.32
N THR A 656 -6.31 -3.57 -10.13
CA THR A 656 -5.83 -3.46 -11.50
C THR A 656 -4.30 -3.41 -11.54
N ASP A 657 -3.70 -3.84 -12.66
CA ASP A 657 -2.24 -3.80 -12.80
C ASP A 657 -1.68 -2.38 -12.69
N VAL A 658 -2.47 -1.36 -13.09
CA VAL A 658 -2.06 0.03 -12.97
C VAL A 658 -2.16 0.57 -11.54
N ALA A 659 -3.18 0.18 -10.76
CA ALA A 659 -3.21 0.47 -9.34
C ALA A 659 -2.00 -0.17 -8.63
N LYS A 660 -1.71 -1.45 -8.94
CA LYS A 660 -0.54 -2.17 -8.42
C LYS A 660 0.75 -1.47 -8.82
N GLU A 661 0.88 -1.01 -10.06
CA GLU A 661 2.05 -0.28 -10.56
C GLU A 661 2.24 1.11 -9.93
N ALA A 662 1.15 1.81 -9.64
CA ALA A 662 1.18 3.10 -8.96
C ALA A 662 1.57 2.96 -7.48
N SER A 663 1.22 1.82 -6.85
CA SER A 663 1.40 1.58 -5.43
C SER A 663 2.84 1.29 -4.99
N SER A 664 3.14 1.67 -3.75
CA SER A 664 4.35 1.29 -3.02
C SER A 664 4.18 -0.01 -2.24
N LEU A 665 2.93 -0.39 -1.94
CA LEU A 665 2.53 -1.58 -1.19
C LEU A 665 1.37 -2.29 -1.90
N VAL A 666 1.38 -3.62 -1.97
CA VAL A 666 0.28 -4.45 -2.50
C VAL A 666 -0.21 -5.43 -1.43
N LEU A 667 -1.52 -5.46 -1.16
CA LEU A 667 -2.13 -6.39 -0.21
C LEU A 667 -2.60 -7.65 -0.93
N LEU A 668 -1.97 -8.80 -0.66
CA LEU A 668 -2.29 -10.05 -1.36
C LEU A 668 -3.67 -10.63 -1.02
N ASP A 669 -4.33 -10.13 0.03
CA ASP A 669 -5.64 -10.58 0.49
C ASP A 669 -6.73 -9.50 0.51
N ASP A 670 -6.44 -8.34 -0.07
CA ASP A 670 -7.35 -7.19 -0.18
C ASP A 670 -7.94 -6.74 1.17
N ASN A 671 -7.16 -6.87 2.24
CA ASN A 671 -7.66 -6.71 3.60
C ASN A 671 -7.04 -5.50 4.31
N PHE A 672 -7.88 -4.57 4.77
CA PHE A 672 -7.45 -3.44 5.60
C PHE A 672 -6.62 -3.86 6.84
N ALA A 673 -6.93 -5.00 7.48
CA ALA A 673 -6.18 -5.49 8.65
C ALA A 673 -4.70 -5.77 8.35
N THR A 674 -4.37 -6.05 7.09
CA THR A 674 -3.01 -6.22 6.60
C THR A 674 -2.22 -4.91 6.66
N ILE A 675 -2.88 -3.76 6.41
CA ILE A 675 -2.27 -2.42 6.53
C ILE A 675 -1.81 -2.16 7.96
N LYS A 676 -2.66 -2.45 8.95
CA LYS A 676 -2.30 -2.35 10.37
C LYS A 676 -1.07 -3.19 10.71
N SER A 677 -1.01 -4.42 10.20
CA SER A 677 0.13 -5.31 10.41
C SER A 677 1.40 -4.77 9.76
N ALA A 678 1.29 -4.18 8.57
CA ALA A 678 2.41 -3.57 7.86
C ALA A 678 2.90 -2.28 8.57
N ILE A 679 2.01 -1.45 9.10
CA ILE A 679 2.39 -0.28 9.92
C ILE A 679 3.16 -0.71 11.18
N LYS A 680 2.71 -1.77 11.86
CA LYS A 680 3.42 -2.34 13.01
C LYS A 680 4.85 -2.76 12.65
N GLU A 681 5.02 -3.46 11.53
CA GLU A 681 6.35 -3.84 11.06
C GLU A 681 7.20 -2.63 10.65
N GLY A 682 6.63 -1.63 9.97
CA GLY A 682 7.34 -0.38 9.64
C GLY A 682 7.85 0.36 10.88
N ARG A 683 7.01 0.45 11.93
CA ARG A 683 7.42 1.02 13.24
C ARG A 683 8.53 0.20 13.90
N ASN A 684 8.47 -1.13 13.84
CA ASN A 684 9.51 -2.01 14.39
C ASN A 684 10.86 -1.81 13.70
N ILE A 685 10.85 -1.72 12.37
CA ILE A 685 12.05 -1.55 11.57
C ILE A 685 12.72 -0.21 11.90
N TYR A 686 11.95 0.87 12.02
CA TYR A 686 12.48 2.16 12.42
C TYR A 686 13.14 2.14 13.81
N GLU A 687 12.51 1.50 14.80
CA GLU A 687 13.10 1.36 16.14
C GLU A 687 14.40 0.54 16.09
N ASN A 688 14.46 -0.52 15.28
CA ASN A 688 15.70 -1.28 15.08
C ASN A 688 16.78 -0.46 14.37
N ILE A 689 16.40 0.40 13.43
CA ILE A 689 17.31 1.37 12.78
C ILE A 689 17.94 2.30 13.82
N ARG A 690 17.13 2.83 14.74
CA ARG A 690 17.66 3.66 15.84
C ARG A 690 18.64 2.90 16.74
N LYS A 691 18.41 1.61 17.00
CA LYS A 691 19.30 0.79 17.83
C LYS A 691 20.68 0.60 17.21
N PHE A 692 20.76 0.24 15.93
CA PHE A 692 22.07 0.07 15.30
C PHE A 692 22.75 1.41 15.00
N ILE A 693 22.01 2.49 14.73
CA ILE A 693 22.58 3.84 14.64
C ILE A 693 23.18 4.25 15.98
N ARG A 694 22.48 3.97 17.09
CA ARG A 694 23.03 4.19 18.45
C ARG A 694 24.36 3.48 18.63
N TYR A 695 24.43 2.22 18.21
CA TYR A 695 25.62 1.39 18.32
C TYR A 695 26.78 1.94 17.49
N LEU A 696 26.60 2.04 16.16
CA LEU A 696 27.63 2.48 15.24
C LEU A 696 28.14 3.89 15.58
N LEU A 697 27.26 4.84 15.87
CA LEU A 697 27.71 6.19 16.17
C LEU A 697 28.38 6.31 17.55
N ALA A 698 27.98 5.50 18.54
CA ALA A 698 28.69 5.48 19.82
C ALA A 698 30.11 4.91 19.64
N SER A 699 30.27 3.87 18.82
CA SER A 699 31.57 3.33 18.42
C SER A 699 32.45 4.40 17.75
N ASN A 700 31.95 5.04 16.68
CA ASN A 700 32.70 6.06 15.95
C ASN A 700 33.08 7.26 16.84
N VAL A 701 32.17 7.70 17.73
CA VAL A 701 32.51 8.77 18.70
C VAL A 701 33.62 8.30 19.64
N GLY A 702 33.59 7.05 20.09
CA GLY A 702 34.68 6.49 20.90
C GLY A 702 36.02 6.50 20.19
N GLU A 703 36.07 6.03 18.95
CA GLU A 703 37.26 6.02 18.10
C GLU A 703 37.85 7.42 17.92
N ILE A 704 37.00 8.38 17.54
CA ILE A 704 37.40 9.78 17.34
C ILE A 704 37.97 10.37 18.64
N LEU A 705 37.32 10.10 19.78
CA LEU A 705 37.76 10.64 21.07
C LEU A 705 39.06 10.01 21.57
N VAL A 706 39.29 8.71 21.33
CA VAL A 706 40.59 8.06 21.63
C VAL A 706 41.72 8.77 20.93
N MET A 707 41.56 9.01 19.63
CA MET A 707 42.58 9.64 18.79
C MET A 707 42.79 11.10 19.20
N LEU A 708 41.71 11.84 19.42
CA LEU A 708 41.76 13.23 19.87
C LEU A 708 42.48 13.36 21.21
N PHE A 709 42.10 12.58 22.22
CA PHE A 709 42.68 12.69 23.56
C PHE A 709 44.12 12.19 23.63
N ALA A 710 44.48 11.15 22.88
CA ALA A 710 45.88 10.74 22.77
C ALA A 710 46.75 11.90 22.26
N MET A 711 46.31 12.57 21.21
CA MET A 711 47.03 13.72 20.65
C MET A 711 47.06 14.92 21.59
N LEU A 712 45.97 15.23 22.29
CA LEU A 712 45.97 16.31 23.29
C LEU A 712 46.90 16.02 24.48
N LEU A 713 47.11 14.76 24.83
CA LEU A 713 48.03 14.30 25.87
C LEU A 713 49.47 14.08 25.36
N ALA A 714 49.76 14.43 24.10
CA ALA A 714 51.06 14.21 23.45
C ALA A 714 51.51 12.73 23.46
N LEU A 715 50.56 11.81 23.32
CA LEU A 715 50.80 10.37 23.21
C LEU A 715 50.87 9.94 21.73
N PRO A 716 51.57 8.83 21.41
CA PRO A 716 51.47 8.22 20.10
C PRO A 716 50.04 7.80 19.75
N LEU A 717 49.74 7.70 18.46
CA LEU A 717 48.41 7.30 17.98
C LEU A 717 48.06 5.87 18.48
N PRO A 718 46.95 5.71 19.23
CA PRO A 718 46.59 4.43 19.82
C PRO A 718 46.15 3.37 18.79
N MET A 719 45.78 3.79 17.59
CA MET A 719 45.20 2.93 16.55
C MET A 719 45.75 3.36 15.18
N VAL A 720 45.97 2.37 14.31
CA VAL A 720 46.32 2.61 12.90
C VAL A 720 45.07 2.59 12.00
N PRO A 721 45.10 3.19 10.80
CA PRO A 721 43.90 3.41 9.98
C PRO A 721 43.22 2.10 9.58
N ILE A 722 44.01 1.10 9.20
CA ILE A 722 43.54 -0.23 8.82
C ILE A 722 42.82 -0.97 9.97
N GLN A 723 43.22 -0.73 11.24
CA GLN A 723 42.53 -1.29 12.40
C GLN A 723 41.14 -0.65 12.56
N ILE A 724 41.03 0.67 12.39
CA ILE A 724 39.76 1.39 12.48
C ILE A 724 38.80 0.95 11.36
N LEU A 725 39.30 0.83 10.13
CA LEU A 725 38.52 0.30 9.01
C LEU A 725 37.99 -1.11 9.29
N TRP A 726 38.82 -1.98 9.86
CA TRP A 726 38.40 -3.33 10.26
C TRP A 726 37.29 -3.29 11.32
N VAL A 727 37.42 -2.40 12.30
CA VAL A 727 36.40 -2.23 13.34
C VAL A 727 35.06 -1.84 12.72
N ASN A 728 35.04 -0.77 11.94
CA ASN A 728 33.82 -0.17 11.40
C ASN A 728 33.12 -1.06 10.35
N LEU A 729 33.89 -1.80 9.54
CA LEU A 729 33.32 -2.62 8.48
C LEU A 729 32.95 -4.03 8.95
N VAL A 730 33.82 -4.68 9.73
CA VAL A 730 33.72 -6.11 10.02
C VAL A 730 33.17 -6.35 11.42
N THR A 731 33.86 -5.87 12.47
CA THR A 731 33.46 -6.21 13.85
C THR A 731 32.19 -5.50 14.27
N ASP A 732 31.94 -4.29 13.80
CA ASP A 732 30.70 -3.54 14.06
C ASP A 732 29.60 -3.82 13.04
N GLY A 733 29.97 -4.14 11.80
CA GLY A 733 29.02 -4.44 10.73
C GLY A 733 28.10 -5.61 11.06
N LEU A 734 28.66 -6.75 11.50
CA LEU A 734 27.86 -7.95 11.79
C LEU A 734 26.88 -7.76 12.96
N PRO A 735 27.28 -7.22 14.14
CA PRO A 735 26.35 -6.97 15.23
C PRO A 735 25.30 -5.90 14.89
N ALA A 736 25.65 -4.87 14.13
CA ALA A 736 24.70 -3.85 13.66
C ALA A 736 23.62 -4.45 12.74
N MET A 737 23.99 -5.34 11.81
CA MET A 737 23.02 -6.11 11.01
C MET A 737 22.10 -6.97 11.90
N ALA A 738 22.67 -7.63 12.91
CA ALA A 738 21.90 -8.46 13.84
C ALA A 738 20.95 -7.64 14.74
N LEU A 739 21.30 -6.40 15.10
CA LEU A 739 20.40 -5.45 15.76
C LEU A 739 19.22 -5.04 14.86
N GLY A 740 19.44 -4.93 13.55
CA GLY A 740 18.37 -4.74 12.56
C GLY A 740 17.28 -5.81 12.62
N LEU A 741 17.65 -7.03 13.04
CA LEU A 741 16.76 -8.18 13.18
C LEU A 741 16.09 -8.31 14.55
N ASP A 742 16.40 -7.44 15.52
CA ASP A 742 15.90 -7.56 16.88
C ASP A 742 14.36 -7.44 16.94
N LYS A 743 13.78 -7.96 18.02
CA LYS A 743 12.33 -7.86 18.24
C LYS A 743 11.97 -6.45 18.74
N ALA A 744 10.74 -6.01 18.48
CA ALA A 744 10.20 -4.75 18.98
C ALA A 744 10.36 -4.60 20.51
N GLU A 745 10.53 -3.37 20.98
CA GLU A 745 10.53 -3.03 22.41
C GLU A 745 9.10 -2.65 22.84
N GLY A 746 8.42 -3.57 23.53
CA GLY A 746 7.01 -3.40 23.91
C GLY A 746 6.07 -3.41 22.70
N ASP A 747 4.91 -2.77 22.86
CA ASP A 747 3.91 -2.68 21.80
C ASP A 747 3.96 -1.32 21.09
N VAL A 748 4.54 -1.31 19.88
CA VAL A 748 4.69 -0.10 19.04
C VAL A 748 3.35 0.49 18.60
N MET A 749 2.26 -0.25 18.72
CA MET A 749 0.90 0.22 18.41
C MET A 749 0.27 1.01 19.57
N LYS A 750 0.91 1.09 20.75
CA LYS A 750 0.42 1.92 21.87
C LYS A 750 0.99 3.35 21.86
N ARG A 751 1.78 3.69 20.85
CA ARG A 751 2.41 5.01 20.68
C ARG A 751 1.74 5.73 19.52
N THR A 752 1.64 7.05 19.62
CA THR A 752 1.16 7.90 18.51
C THR A 752 2.15 7.87 17.33
N PRO A 753 1.71 8.19 16.10
CA PRO A 753 2.62 8.31 14.96
C PRO A 753 3.71 9.34 15.26
N ARG A 754 4.94 9.06 14.82
CA ARG A 754 6.04 10.02 14.96
C ARG A 754 5.80 11.20 14.03
N HIS A 755 6.23 12.38 14.47
CA HIS A 755 6.19 13.55 13.61
C HIS A 755 7.21 13.37 12.46
N PRO A 756 6.89 13.66 11.19
CA PRO A 756 7.82 13.47 10.07
C PRO A 756 9.13 14.27 10.21
N LYS A 757 9.06 15.42 10.90
CA LYS A 757 10.23 16.25 11.24
C LYS A 757 11.02 15.75 12.46
N GLU A 758 10.58 14.72 13.18
CA GLU A 758 11.35 14.13 14.27
C GLU A 758 12.64 13.49 13.71
N GLY A 759 13.81 13.95 14.18
CA GLY A 759 15.11 13.42 13.75
C GLY A 759 15.42 12.06 14.40
N VAL A 760 16.32 11.29 13.79
CA VAL A 760 16.78 9.98 14.33
C VAL A 760 17.33 10.13 15.76
N PHE A 761 17.99 11.27 16.04
CA PHE A 761 18.58 11.65 17.32
C PHE A 761 17.59 12.14 18.39
N ALA A 762 16.30 12.23 18.08
CA ALA A 762 15.28 12.62 19.04
C ALA A 762 15.21 11.65 20.23
N ARG A 763 14.42 12.01 21.26
CA ARG A 763 14.22 11.20 22.48
C ARG A 763 15.51 10.93 23.27
N GLY A 764 16.46 11.86 23.21
CA GLY A 764 17.72 11.79 23.99
C GLY A 764 18.78 10.84 23.42
N LEU A 765 18.62 10.37 22.18
CA LEU A 765 19.57 9.44 21.56
C LEU A 765 20.98 10.07 21.39
N ALA A 766 21.05 11.35 21.02
CA ALA A 766 22.34 12.06 20.90
C ALA A 766 23.17 12.02 22.18
N TRP A 767 22.53 12.28 23.34
CA TRP A 767 23.20 12.20 24.63
C TRP A 767 23.71 10.79 24.93
N LYS A 768 22.92 9.76 24.63
CA LYS A 768 23.35 8.36 24.81
C LYS A 768 24.56 8.04 23.96
N ILE A 769 24.57 8.45 22.68
CA ILE A 769 25.70 8.26 21.77
C ILE A 769 26.97 8.92 22.31
N ILE A 770 26.91 10.21 22.65
CA ILE A 770 28.08 10.97 23.12
C ILE A 770 28.60 10.41 24.44
N SER A 771 27.70 10.14 25.40
CA SER A 771 28.08 9.59 26.72
C SER A 771 28.74 8.22 26.64
N ARG A 772 28.22 7.32 25.79
CA ARG A 772 28.76 5.96 25.63
C ARG A 772 30.05 5.97 24.82
N GLY A 773 30.10 6.75 23.73
CA GLY A 773 31.32 6.94 22.95
C GLY A 773 32.44 7.53 23.81
N PHE A 774 32.16 8.55 24.63
CA PHE A 774 33.15 9.10 25.56
C PHE A 774 33.72 8.04 26.52
N LEU A 775 32.86 7.22 27.13
CA LEU A 775 33.32 6.17 28.04
C LEU A 775 34.13 5.10 27.32
N ILE A 776 33.67 4.65 26.14
CA ILE A 776 34.41 3.69 25.30
C ILE A 776 35.78 4.26 24.97
N GLY A 777 35.85 5.52 24.54
CA GLY A 777 37.13 6.13 24.20
C GLY A 777 38.05 6.32 25.40
N ALA A 778 37.51 6.74 26.54
CA ALA A 778 38.29 6.90 27.77
C ALA A 778 38.91 5.58 28.24
N VAL A 779 38.15 4.47 28.26
CA VAL A 779 38.70 3.19 28.72
C VAL A 779 39.73 2.61 27.75
N THR A 780 39.52 2.80 26.45
CA THR A 780 40.50 2.39 25.42
C THR A 780 41.80 3.17 25.56
N LEU A 781 41.72 4.49 25.79
CA LEU A 781 42.90 5.31 26.01
C LEU A 781 43.64 4.93 27.30
N VAL A 782 42.91 4.64 28.38
CA VAL A 782 43.51 4.15 29.63
C VAL A 782 44.23 2.81 29.41
N ALA A 783 43.62 1.88 28.66
CA ALA A 783 44.26 0.61 28.32
C ALA A 783 45.55 0.82 27.51
N PHE A 784 45.50 1.73 26.53
CA PHE A 784 46.67 2.12 25.73
C PHE A 784 47.78 2.69 26.61
N ILE A 785 47.48 3.65 27.49
CA ILE A 785 48.46 4.28 28.38
C ILE A 785 49.11 3.24 29.30
N ILE A 786 48.32 2.33 29.87
CA ILE A 786 48.85 1.28 30.76
C ILE A 786 49.81 0.36 29.99
N ALA A 787 49.39 -0.12 28.81
CA ALA A 787 50.22 -1.00 27.99
C ALA A 787 51.49 -0.30 27.48
N PHE A 788 51.37 0.96 27.05
CA PHE A 788 52.49 1.77 26.58
C PHE A 788 53.50 2.05 27.68
N ASN A 789 53.06 2.33 28.91
CA ASN A 789 53.94 2.53 30.05
C ASN A 789 54.63 1.24 30.51
N GLN A 790 53.97 0.08 30.37
CA GLN A 790 54.55 -1.23 30.69
C GLN A 790 55.55 -1.71 29.63
N HIS A 791 55.32 -1.35 28.37
CA HIS A 791 56.17 -1.72 27.23
C HIS A 791 56.51 -0.49 26.35
N PRO A 792 57.33 0.46 26.83
CA PRO A 792 57.58 1.73 26.14
C PRO A 792 58.23 1.59 24.76
N ASN A 793 58.96 0.50 24.55
CA ASN A 793 59.67 0.23 23.29
C ASN A 793 58.81 -0.54 22.27
N GLU A 794 57.57 -0.92 22.62
CA GLU A 794 56.71 -1.76 21.77
C GLU A 794 55.36 -1.06 21.50
N LEU A 795 55.39 0.02 20.72
CA LEU A 795 54.17 0.76 20.34
C LEU A 795 53.10 -0.13 19.70
N LYS A 796 53.50 -1.08 18.84
CA LYS A 796 52.57 -2.03 18.20
C LYS A 796 51.84 -2.90 19.22
N TYR A 797 52.47 -3.25 20.34
CA TYR A 797 51.84 -4.00 21.42
C TYR A 797 50.74 -3.16 22.09
N ALA A 798 51.06 -1.91 22.46
CA ALA A 798 50.09 -0.99 23.05
C ALA A 798 48.91 -0.70 22.10
N GLN A 799 49.18 -0.54 20.80
CA GLN A 799 48.15 -0.39 19.76
C GLN A 799 47.26 -1.64 19.66
N THR A 800 47.83 -2.84 19.79
CA THR A 800 47.05 -4.09 19.76
C THR A 800 46.15 -4.22 21.00
N VAL A 801 46.62 -3.80 22.18
CA VAL A 801 45.81 -3.76 23.41
C VAL A 801 44.70 -2.73 23.31
N ALA A 802 44.95 -1.55 22.74
CA ALA A 802 43.94 -0.53 22.48
C ALA A 802 42.87 -1.05 21.51
N PHE A 803 43.29 -1.65 20.39
CA PHE A 803 42.42 -2.29 19.41
C PHE A 803 41.51 -3.35 20.05
N ALA A 804 42.08 -4.29 20.82
CA ALA A 804 41.31 -5.33 21.49
C ALA A 804 40.34 -4.77 22.54
N THR A 805 40.75 -3.73 23.29
CA THR A 805 39.90 -3.07 24.30
C THR A 805 38.71 -2.37 23.66
N LEU A 806 38.96 -1.65 22.56
CA LEU A 806 37.92 -0.96 21.81
C LEU A 806 36.89 -1.93 21.25
N VAL A 807 37.34 -2.95 20.51
CA VAL A 807 36.46 -3.95 19.90
C VAL A 807 35.65 -4.68 20.98
N LEU A 808 36.29 -5.12 22.06
CA LEU A 808 35.56 -5.82 23.12
C LEU A 808 34.56 -4.89 23.84
N ALA A 809 34.89 -3.62 24.03
CA ALA A 809 33.97 -2.64 24.63
C ALA A 809 32.74 -2.42 23.75
N GLN A 810 32.92 -2.32 22.43
CA GLN A 810 31.84 -2.21 21.45
C GLN A 810 30.98 -3.49 21.42
N LEU A 811 31.60 -4.67 21.38
CA LEU A 811 30.89 -5.96 21.41
C LEU A 811 30.08 -6.18 22.69
N ILE A 812 30.50 -5.62 23.84
CA ILE A 812 29.68 -5.62 25.06
C ILE A 812 28.57 -4.55 24.96
N HIS A 813 28.90 -3.37 24.43
CA HIS A 813 27.97 -2.25 24.29
C HIS A 813 26.76 -2.59 23.41
N VAL A 814 26.92 -3.44 22.38
CA VAL A 814 25.83 -3.83 21.49
C VAL A 814 24.63 -4.44 22.23
N PHE A 815 24.88 -5.12 23.36
CA PHE A 815 23.82 -5.69 24.20
C PHE A 815 23.04 -4.60 24.96
N ASP A 816 23.69 -3.51 25.37
CA ASP A 816 23.03 -2.33 25.96
C ASP A 816 22.16 -1.60 24.93
N CYS A 817 22.58 -1.59 23.66
CA CYS A 817 21.84 -0.97 22.57
C CYS A 817 20.52 -1.68 22.22
N ARG A 818 20.28 -2.89 22.74
CA ARG A 818 19.01 -3.62 22.54
C ARG A 818 17.80 -2.99 23.22
N SER A 819 18.02 -2.17 24.26
CA SER A 819 16.95 -1.49 25.01
C SER A 819 17.22 0.01 25.15
N GLU A 820 16.14 0.79 25.13
CA GLU A 820 16.19 2.21 25.48
C GLU A 820 16.43 2.44 26.99
N HIS A 821 16.20 1.43 27.84
CA HIS A 821 16.25 1.55 29.32
C HIS A 821 17.53 1.00 29.95
N SER A 822 17.80 -0.30 29.82
CA SER A 822 18.93 -0.97 30.48
C SER A 822 19.22 -2.32 29.83
N ILE A 823 20.48 -2.78 29.93
CA ILE A 823 20.89 -4.13 29.52
C ILE A 823 20.08 -5.25 30.19
N PHE A 824 19.56 -5.03 31.41
CA PHE A 824 18.77 -6.03 32.14
C PHE A 824 17.26 -5.92 31.90
N HIS A 825 16.80 -4.86 31.23
CA HIS A 825 15.38 -4.70 30.92
C HIS A 825 14.89 -5.79 29.94
N ARG A 826 15.80 -6.40 29.19
CA ARG A 826 15.54 -7.48 28.26
C ARG A 826 16.60 -8.56 28.41
N ASN A 827 16.25 -9.83 28.15
CA ASN A 827 17.24 -10.90 28.08
C ASN A 827 18.30 -10.55 26.99
N PRO A 828 19.58 -10.32 27.36
CA PRO A 828 20.65 -9.93 26.44
C PRO A 828 20.95 -11.02 25.39
N PHE A 829 20.62 -12.28 25.67
CA PHE A 829 20.80 -13.41 24.76
C PHE A 829 19.54 -13.78 23.95
N GLY A 830 18.46 -13.01 24.09
CA GLY A 830 17.20 -13.28 23.39
C GLY A 830 17.24 -13.12 21.86
N ASN A 831 18.29 -12.52 21.30
CA ASN A 831 18.53 -12.44 19.85
C ASN A 831 19.71 -13.33 19.49
N ILE A 832 19.43 -14.55 19.04
CA ILE A 832 20.46 -15.54 18.70
C ILE A 832 21.38 -15.08 17.58
N TYR A 833 20.87 -14.28 16.62
CA TYR A 833 21.68 -13.73 15.54
C TYR A 833 22.70 -12.72 16.07
N LEU A 834 22.33 -11.93 17.08
CA LEU A 834 23.24 -10.98 17.70
C LEU A 834 24.34 -11.70 18.47
N VAL A 835 23.99 -12.74 19.24
CA VAL A 835 24.97 -13.56 19.96
C VAL A 835 25.94 -14.22 18.98
N GLY A 836 25.43 -14.80 17.89
CA GLY A 836 26.26 -15.35 16.82
C GLY A 836 27.18 -14.30 16.18
N ALA A 837 26.66 -13.11 15.87
CA ALA A 837 27.45 -12.02 15.30
C ALA A 837 28.58 -11.55 16.23
N VAL A 838 28.31 -11.45 17.53
CA VAL A 838 29.32 -11.10 18.54
C VAL A 838 30.40 -12.17 18.65
N ILE A 839 30.01 -13.45 18.70
CA ILE A 839 30.97 -14.57 18.75
C ILE A 839 31.85 -14.59 17.49
N ILE A 840 31.26 -14.44 16.31
CA ILE A 840 32.00 -14.40 15.04
C ILE A 840 32.97 -13.21 15.03
N SER A 841 32.52 -12.02 15.45
CA SER A 841 33.36 -10.82 15.49
C SER A 841 34.52 -10.97 16.47
N LEU A 842 34.29 -11.60 17.63
CA LEU A 842 35.32 -11.92 18.61
C LEU A 842 36.35 -12.91 18.03
N LEU A 843 35.90 -13.97 17.35
CA LEU A 843 36.78 -14.93 16.70
C LEU A 843 37.61 -14.29 15.58
N LEU A 844 37.00 -13.44 14.76
CA LEU A 844 37.69 -12.70 13.70
C LEU A 844 38.76 -11.75 14.26
N MET A 845 38.46 -11.08 15.38
CA MET A 845 39.45 -10.26 16.08
C MET A 845 40.63 -11.10 16.57
N LEU A 846 40.38 -12.28 17.15
CA LEU A 846 41.46 -13.20 17.56
C LEU A 846 42.30 -13.69 16.37
N VAL A 847 41.67 -13.96 15.22
CA VAL A 847 42.40 -14.32 13.99
C VAL A 847 43.33 -13.18 13.55
N VAL A 848 42.86 -11.94 13.56
CA VAL A 848 43.69 -10.77 13.20
C VAL A 848 44.86 -10.55 14.18
N ILE A 849 44.68 -10.89 15.46
CA ILE A 849 45.73 -10.73 16.48
C ILE A 849 46.77 -11.87 16.42
N TYR A 850 46.34 -13.12 16.21
CA TYR A 850 47.19 -14.30 16.39
C TYR A 850 47.61 -15.01 15.10
N TYR A 851 46.99 -14.73 13.94
CA TYR A 851 47.36 -15.40 12.69
C TYR A 851 48.51 -14.66 11.99
N PRO A 852 49.72 -15.27 11.88
CA PRO A 852 50.93 -14.56 11.44
C PRO A 852 50.84 -13.86 10.07
N PRO A 853 50.16 -14.42 9.04
CA PRO A 853 50.02 -13.73 7.76
C PRO A 853 49.24 -12.40 7.80
N LEU A 854 48.39 -12.19 8.82
CA LEU A 854 47.58 -10.97 8.95
C LEU A 854 48.22 -9.92 9.85
N GLN A 855 49.16 -10.29 10.72
CA GLN A 855 49.82 -9.37 11.64
C GLN A 855 50.56 -8.20 10.96
N PRO A 856 51.29 -8.40 9.83
CA PRO A 856 51.93 -7.29 9.11
C PRO A 856 50.91 -6.31 8.49
N ILE A 857 49.74 -6.82 8.10
CA ILE A 857 48.69 -6.02 7.45
C ILE A 857 47.99 -5.13 8.48
N PHE A 858 47.61 -5.70 9.63
CA PHE A 858 46.87 -4.99 10.68
C PHE A 858 47.77 -4.36 11.76
N SER A 859 49.09 -4.49 11.62
CA SER A 859 50.08 -4.03 12.61
C SER A 859 49.82 -4.56 14.03
N THR A 860 49.49 -5.84 14.16
CA THR A 860 49.15 -6.48 15.45
C THR A 860 50.29 -7.34 16.02
N MET A 861 50.29 -7.51 17.35
CA MET A 861 51.20 -8.41 18.08
C MET A 861 50.42 -9.35 19.03
N PRO A 862 50.92 -10.56 19.32
CA PRO A 862 50.22 -11.49 20.21
C PRO A 862 50.16 -10.94 21.64
N ILE A 863 48.93 -10.80 22.18
CA ILE A 863 48.67 -10.27 23.52
C ILE A 863 48.97 -11.33 24.59
N GLN A 864 49.63 -10.93 25.67
CA GLN A 864 49.88 -11.80 26.83
C GLN A 864 48.58 -12.12 27.60
N ALA A 865 48.50 -13.30 28.20
CA ALA A 865 47.30 -13.75 28.92
C ALA A 865 46.90 -12.83 30.09
N ARG A 866 47.86 -12.16 30.73
CA ARG A 866 47.61 -11.20 31.81
C ARG A 866 46.82 -9.98 31.32
N ASP A 867 47.17 -9.46 30.15
CA ASP A 867 46.60 -8.21 29.63
C ASP A 867 45.16 -8.42 29.13
N TRP A 868 44.78 -9.64 28.80
CA TRP A 868 43.37 -10.00 28.56
C TRP A 868 42.45 -9.74 29.75
N LEU A 869 42.95 -9.86 30.99
CA LEU A 869 42.17 -9.51 32.19
C LEU A 869 41.94 -8.00 32.29
N LEU A 870 42.95 -7.21 31.93
CA LEU A 870 42.86 -5.75 31.86
C LEU A 870 41.87 -5.32 30.76
N ILE A 871 42.00 -5.90 29.57
CA ILE A 871 41.11 -5.67 28.43
C ILE A 871 39.66 -6.00 28.84
N GLY A 872 39.40 -7.21 29.35
CA GLY A 872 38.06 -7.63 29.76
C GLY A 872 37.45 -6.74 30.87
N GLY A 873 38.26 -6.35 31.85
CA GLY A 873 37.84 -5.46 32.93
C GLY A 873 37.46 -4.07 32.44
N LEU A 874 38.35 -3.43 31.67
CA LEU A 874 38.14 -2.07 31.15
C LEU A 874 37.00 -2.02 30.12
N SER A 875 36.92 -2.99 29.21
CA SER A 875 35.86 -3.05 28.18
C SER A 875 34.45 -3.24 28.77
N SER A 876 34.34 -3.76 29.99
CA SER A 876 33.05 -3.94 30.67
C SER A 876 32.52 -2.62 31.29
N ILE A 877 33.41 -1.70 31.67
CA ILE A 877 33.08 -0.46 32.39
C ILE A 877 32.05 0.40 31.62
N PRO A 878 32.22 0.70 30.32
CA PRO A 878 31.31 1.58 29.59
C PRO A 878 29.87 1.12 29.66
N THR A 879 29.62 -0.19 29.71
CA THR A 879 28.28 -0.78 29.76
C THR A 879 27.69 -0.76 31.17
N PHE A 880 28.43 -1.25 32.18
CA PHE A 880 27.91 -1.44 33.54
C PHE A 880 27.93 -0.18 34.42
N LEU A 881 28.85 0.75 34.19
CA LEU A 881 29.00 1.95 35.03
C LEU A 881 27.75 2.86 34.97
N LEU A 882 27.13 3.00 33.80
CA LEU A 882 25.93 3.83 33.64
C LEU A 882 24.62 3.13 34.05
N VAL A 883 24.63 1.81 34.27
CA VAL A 883 23.45 1.10 34.80
C VAL A 883 23.07 1.62 36.19
N GLY A 884 24.06 1.99 37.02
CA GLY A 884 23.85 2.59 38.34
C GLY A 884 23.19 3.98 38.32
N SER A 885 23.43 4.78 37.27
CA SER A 885 22.85 6.12 37.11
C SER A 885 21.35 6.09 36.72
N LEU A 886 20.89 5.00 36.11
CA LEU A 886 19.49 4.80 35.71
C LEU A 886 18.63 4.23 36.85
N LEU A 887 19.23 3.51 37.80
CA LEU A 887 18.56 3.04 39.02
C LEU A 887 18.26 4.19 40.00
N THR A 888 19.02 5.29 39.93
CA THR A 888 18.89 6.46 40.82
C THR A 888 17.97 7.56 40.28
N ARG A 889 17.53 7.49 39.01
CA ARG A 889 16.62 8.48 38.42
C ARG A 889 15.18 8.22 38.89
N LYS A 890 14.78 8.92 39.96
CA LYS A 890 13.40 8.96 40.49
C LYS A 890 12.39 9.08 39.34
N LYS A 891 11.39 8.19 39.32
CA LYS A 891 10.22 8.21 38.44
C LYS A 891 9.67 9.64 38.28
N GLU A 892 9.94 10.28 37.15
CA GLU A 892 9.18 11.48 36.77
C GLU A 892 7.71 11.07 36.55
N LYS A 893 6.83 11.77 37.27
CA LYS A 893 5.38 11.56 37.23
C LYS A 893 4.88 11.63 35.78
N LYS A 894 4.16 10.59 35.34
CA LYS A 894 3.32 10.62 34.14
C LYS A 894 2.50 11.92 34.12
N LYS A 895 2.80 12.85 33.21
CA LYS A 895 1.88 13.95 32.89
C LYS A 895 0.58 13.30 32.40
N LYS A 896 -0.53 13.56 33.11
CA LYS A 896 -1.88 13.20 32.65
C LYS A 896 -2.12 13.85 31.28
N PRO A 897 -2.85 13.19 30.36
CA PRO A 897 -3.28 13.83 29.13
C PRO A 897 -4.15 15.04 29.48
N LEU A 898 -3.85 16.19 28.88
CA LEU A 898 -4.67 17.39 28.92
C LEU A 898 -6.04 17.05 28.31
N LEU A 899 -7.03 16.83 29.16
CA LEU A 899 -8.43 16.89 28.78
C LEU A 899 -8.75 18.36 28.48
N TYR A 900 -9.13 18.63 27.24
CA TYR A 900 -9.66 19.89 26.77
C TYR A 900 -10.88 20.26 27.63
N LYS A 901 -10.75 21.26 28.51
CA LYS A 901 -11.89 21.87 29.21
C LYS A 901 -12.64 22.74 28.21
N LYS A 902 -13.81 22.29 27.75
CA LYS A 902 -14.82 23.18 27.16
C LYS A 902 -15.25 24.18 28.24
N GLY A 903 -14.95 25.46 28.03
CA GLY A 903 -15.53 26.55 28.78
C GLY A 903 -16.98 26.76 28.34
N LEU A 904 -17.92 26.34 29.18
CA LEU A 904 -19.25 26.95 29.25
C LEU A 904 -19.10 28.15 30.18
N ASN A 905 -19.15 29.36 29.63
CA ASN A 905 -19.49 30.55 30.41
C ASN A 905 -20.92 30.94 30.04
N LEU A 906 -21.83 30.65 30.98
CA LEU A 906 -23.11 31.31 31.14
C LEU A 906 -22.86 32.57 31.96
N LYS A 907 -22.83 33.73 31.29
CA LYS A 907 -23.48 35.00 31.65
C LYS A 907 -23.08 36.07 30.65
#